data_AF-A0A4Q9MIB9-F1
#
_entry.id   AF-A0A4Q9MIB9-F1
#
_cell.length_a   1.000
_cell.length_b   1.000
_cell.length_c   1.000
_cell.angle_alpha   90.00
_cell.angle_beta   90.00
_cell.angle_gamma   90.00
#
_symmetry.space_group_name_H-M   'P 1'
#
loop_
_entity.id
_entity.type
_entity.pdbx_description
1 polymer ?
#
loop_
_entity_poly.entity_id
_entity_poly.type
_entity_poly.pdbx_seq_one_letter_code
_entity_poly.pdbx_strand_id
1 'polypeptide(L)'
;MPVVSRHWAAPPTRREVMLLLFSLTVFVLSYNLETSLGLVGVNPQKLSASYLSSIGIGSKDPGFDADGRRPAQWRDDLENLIVGDWEWREGEVSGVPRGQAARSGSGRHAMIYNFGKSLKGKSTRGKPDGEEDHGGVSLSTGVTVKDQFVRWGRDVPQTRVLAHAPGYTVLENVVAVNGTLFVVADDWTKVPKLSDIASSSLDPSRPPRIQDWQMLTTSQARDWFGTYAAKIHGTSWIALDTADNQDPYLLLSLFRTHASLMSPQPSSAFTSSSGLRIIAPGASPSLPKDVPAPLRLIFPHLPTFSTPHIPPAPGEDEKKHPPPRERSYFGIHPLLPKAVLPTVGLWFEEDWEDLTEMHVPFLFERVVVADRGAADRGRANWLPPAPSSSSDAAAPAAEAQVEARAEGLGKRAVGDEGEPVWAAPFVGLSAPQGWWAPVHAALLRYLHLPNDSPSATSGAGGGFWGGAKEKRKPVVTYVSMQDEPRGAGARLAHEEHEKLVLGLRRLEREGVLGEVHVVRGNGSVSAPEWVERMGAFAKATIVMGPYGHQLADSVFMRSPLAEVQVPKAHQKQKEKAATPAALPPMLMEFFPPGTFVRDQQYAVQALKIDYLGWWAERTFTSDNLPELSYDSRTDPVVPIDVDAVLRTVREEAARRAA
;
A
#
# COMPACT_ATOMS: atom_id res chain seq x y z
N MET A 1 -85.96 -30.92 25.86
CA MET A 1 -85.37 -30.54 24.56
C MET A 1 -83.91 -30.94 24.59
N PRO A 2 -83.45 -31.81 23.67
CA PRO A 2 -82.17 -32.51 23.82
C PRO A 2 -80.97 -31.60 23.55
N VAL A 3 -79.92 -31.78 24.35
CA VAL A 3 -78.61 -31.16 24.17
C VAL A 3 -77.96 -31.81 22.95
N VAL A 4 -77.89 -31.08 21.84
CA VAL A 4 -77.19 -31.53 20.63
C VAL A 4 -75.70 -31.42 20.87
N SER A 5 -75.05 -32.56 21.11
CA SER A 5 -73.60 -32.72 21.15
C SER A 5 -73.01 -32.37 19.78
N ARG A 6 -72.20 -31.30 19.73
CA ARG A 6 -71.55 -30.82 18.51
C ARG A 6 -70.36 -31.70 18.18
N HIS A 7 -70.43 -32.40 17.05
CA HIS A 7 -69.35 -33.18 16.45
C HIS A 7 -68.42 -32.28 15.62
N TRP A 8 -67.10 -32.49 15.73
CA TRP A 8 -66.01 -31.72 15.08
C TRP A 8 -66.10 -31.61 13.55
N ALA A 9 -66.86 -32.49 12.89
CA ALA A 9 -67.08 -32.47 11.44
C ALA A 9 -68.26 -31.58 10.99
N ALA A 10 -68.93 -30.85 11.90
CA ALA A 10 -70.00 -29.94 11.52
C ALA A 10 -69.43 -28.70 10.78
N PRO A 11 -70.09 -28.20 9.72
CA PRO A 11 -69.65 -27.00 9.04
C PRO A 11 -69.67 -25.80 10.00
N PRO A 12 -68.65 -24.92 9.93
CA PRO A 12 -68.51 -23.84 10.90
C PRO A 12 -69.69 -22.88 10.82
N THR A 13 -70.23 -22.53 11.99
CA THR A 13 -71.32 -21.57 12.10
C THR A 13 -70.85 -20.18 11.67
N ARG A 14 -71.78 -19.29 11.28
CA ARG A 14 -71.43 -17.90 10.91
C ARG A 14 -70.60 -17.18 11.99
N ARG A 15 -70.80 -17.52 13.27
CA ARG A 15 -70.03 -16.97 14.39
C ARG A 15 -68.59 -17.51 14.41
N GLU A 16 -68.39 -18.81 14.19
CA GLU A 16 -67.05 -19.42 14.13
C GLU A 16 -66.26 -18.94 12.89
N VAL A 17 -66.93 -18.78 11.73
CA VAL A 17 -66.31 -18.21 10.52
C VAL A 17 -65.90 -16.75 10.74
N MET A 18 -66.76 -15.94 11.38
CA MET A 18 -66.42 -14.56 11.72
C MET A 18 -65.27 -14.48 12.72
N LEU A 19 -65.22 -15.41 13.68
CA LEU A 19 -64.13 -15.48 14.65
C LEU A 19 -62.82 -15.87 13.98
N LEU A 20 -62.85 -16.81 13.03
CA LEU A 20 -61.70 -17.21 12.22
C LEU A 20 -61.20 -16.07 11.33
N LEU A 21 -62.11 -15.36 10.65
CA LEU A 21 -61.76 -14.19 9.83
C LEU A 21 -61.19 -13.06 10.68
N PHE A 22 -61.73 -12.83 11.87
CA PHE A 22 -61.20 -11.85 12.81
C PHE A 22 -59.82 -12.26 13.32
N SER A 23 -59.62 -13.52 13.70
CA SER A 23 -58.30 -14.01 14.15
C SER A 23 -57.27 -13.98 13.02
N LEU A 24 -57.68 -14.30 11.78
CA LEU A 24 -56.79 -14.26 10.62
C LEU A 24 -56.41 -12.82 10.25
N THR A 25 -57.36 -11.89 10.31
CA THR A 25 -57.06 -10.46 10.07
C THR A 25 -56.16 -9.88 11.14
N VAL A 26 -56.38 -10.20 12.42
CA VAL A 26 -55.47 -9.82 13.51
C VAL A 26 -54.09 -10.46 13.32
N PHE A 27 -54.03 -11.75 12.93
CA PHE A 27 -52.76 -12.43 12.66
C PHE A 27 -52.01 -11.80 11.49
N VAL A 28 -52.66 -11.53 10.36
CA VAL A 28 -52.03 -10.91 9.19
C VAL A 28 -51.57 -9.48 9.47
N LEU A 29 -52.37 -8.70 10.22
CA LEU A 29 -52.00 -7.36 10.66
C LEU A 29 -50.81 -7.40 11.61
N SER A 30 -50.79 -8.34 12.57
CA SER A 30 -49.71 -8.45 13.56
C SER A 30 -48.43 -9.01 12.95
N TYR A 31 -48.55 -10.02 12.08
CA TYR A 31 -47.43 -10.69 11.43
C TYR A 31 -46.71 -9.79 10.43
N ASN A 32 -47.43 -8.87 9.78
CA ASN A 32 -46.85 -7.88 8.89
C ASN A 32 -46.67 -6.50 9.53
N LEU A 33 -46.97 -6.34 10.83
CA LEU A 33 -46.88 -5.04 11.50
C LEU A 33 -45.43 -4.55 11.50
N GLU A 34 -44.50 -5.45 11.83
CA GLU A 34 -43.07 -5.15 11.95
C GLU A 34 -42.45 -4.80 10.60
N THR A 35 -42.81 -5.54 9.54
CA THR A 35 -42.40 -5.29 8.15
C THR A 35 -43.05 -4.03 7.56
N SER A 36 -44.32 -3.75 7.89
CA SER A 36 -45.04 -2.56 7.41
C SER A 36 -44.58 -1.28 8.11
N LEU A 37 -44.27 -1.35 9.42
CA LEU A 37 -43.76 -0.22 10.20
C LEU A 37 -42.31 0.11 9.85
N GLY A 38 -41.48 -0.89 9.54
CA GLY A 38 -40.13 -0.70 9.01
C GLY A 38 -40.13 0.04 7.65
N LEU A 39 -41.12 -0.22 6.79
CA LEU A 39 -41.29 0.46 5.50
C LEU A 39 -41.75 1.93 5.62
N VAL A 40 -42.38 2.30 6.74
CA VAL A 40 -42.83 3.68 7.04
C VAL A 40 -41.80 4.41 7.94
N GLY A 41 -40.67 3.77 8.26
CA GLY A 41 -39.56 4.38 9.02
C GLY A 41 -39.78 4.41 10.54
N VAL A 42 -40.71 3.62 11.07
CA VAL A 42 -40.94 3.49 12.52
C VAL A 42 -40.16 2.30 13.06
N ASN A 43 -39.12 2.57 13.86
CA ASN A 43 -38.24 1.54 14.41
C ASN A 43 -38.97 0.69 15.48
N PRO A 44 -39.06 -0.65 15.35
CA PRO A 44 -39.84 -1.52 16.24
C PRO A 44 -39.45 -1.43 17.72
N GLN A 45 -38.19 -1.11 18.03
CA GLN A 45 -37.70 -0.92 19.41
C GLN A 45 -38.35 0.29 20.13
N LYS A 46 -38.77 1.34 19.39
CA LYS A 46 -39.48 2.50 19.97
C LYS A 46 -40.90 2.13 20.41
N LEU A 47 -41.51 1.08 19.85
CA LEU A 47 -42.83 0.61 20.24
C LEU A 47 -42.79 -0.35 21.43
N SER A 48 -41.79 -1.24 21.52
CA SER A 48 -41.63 -2.13 22.68
C SER A 48 -41.36 -1.35 23.96
N ALA A 49 -40.55 -0.29 23.88
CA ALA A 49 -40.31 0.61 25.02
C ALA A 49 -41.56 1.42 25.39
N SER A 50 -42.35 1.90 24.41
CA SER A 50 -43.50 2.78 24.68
C SER A 50 -44.74 2.04 25.19
N TYR A 51 -45.02 0.84 24.68
CA TYR A 51 -46.20 0.07 25.08
C TYR A 51 -45.99 -0.61 26.45
N LEU A 52 -44.80 -1.14 26.72
CA LEU A 52 -44.48 -1.80 27.99
C LEU A 52 -44.14 -0.83 29.13
N SER A 53 -43.64 0.39 28.83
CA SER A 53 -43.45 1.44 29.85
C SER A 53 -44.78 2.01 30.38
N SER A 54 -45.83 2.04 29.55
CA SER A 54 -47.19 2.43 30.00
C SER A 54 -47.80 1.43 31.01
N ILE A 55 -47.26 0.22 31.08
CA ILE A 55 -47.67 -0.86 32.00
C ILE A 55 -46.63 -1.07 33.13
N GLY A 56 -45.56 -0.27 33.16
CA GLY A 56 -44.57 -0.26 34.27
C GLY A 56 -43.59 -1.43 34.27
N ILE A 57 -43.47 -2.19 33.18
CA ILE A 57 -42.55 -3.33 33.05
C ILE A 57 -41.70 -3.12 31.81
N GLY A 58 -40.65 -2.30 31.90
CA GLY A 58 -39.69 -2.10 30.80
C GLY A 58 -38.66 -1.01 31.10
N SER A 59 -37.42 -1.21 30.67
CA SER A 59 -36.33 -0.24 30.83
C SER A 59 -36.64 1.04 30.04
N LYS A 60 -36.32 2.20 30.64
CA LYS A 60 -36.42 3.53 30.01
C LYS A 60 -35.28 3.79 29.01
N ASP A 61 -34.90 2.79 28.21
CA ASP A 61 -33.92 3.00 27.15
C ASP A 61 -34.68 3.38 25.87
N PRO A 62 -34.57 4.63 25.38
CA PRO A 62 -35.30 5.07 24.19
C PRO A 62 -34.75 4.47 22.88
N GLY A 63 -33.71 3.61 22.97
CA GLY A 63 -33.04 3.00 21.84
C GLY A 63 -32.10 3.99 21.13
N PHE A 64 -31.63 3.62 19.95
CA PHE A 64 -30.78 4.46 19.12
C PHE A 64 -31.58 5.06 17.94
N ASP A 65 -31.21 6.28 17.53
CA ASP A 65 -31.64 6.89 16.28
C ASP A 65 -30.94 6.21 15.09
N ALA A 66 -31.33 6.58 13.86
CA ALA A 66 -30.83 5.95 12.62
C ALA A 66 -29.31 6.12 12.42
N ASP A 67 -28.71 7.10 13.09
CA ASP A 67 -27.26 7.35 13.13
C ASP A 67 -26.52 6.46 14.15
N GLY A 68 -27.24 5.61 14.90
CA GLY A 68 -26.69 4.78 15.96
C GLY A 68 -26.44 5.52 17.28
N ARG A 69 -26.84 6.80 17.39
CA ARG A 69 -26.72 7.60 18.62
C ARG A 69 -27.99 7.53 19.45
N ARG A 70 -27.91 7.85 20.74
CA ARG A 70 -29.12 8.06 21.54
C ARG A 70 -29.90 9.27 20.99
N PRO A 71 -31.24 9.27 21.14
CA PRO A 71 -32.08 10.42 20.81
C PRO A 71 -31.54 11.70 21.39
N ALA A 72 -31.63 12.81 20.66
CA ALA A 72 -31.01 14.09 21.03
C ALA A 72 -31.30 14.55 22.48
N GLN A 73 -32.47 14.20 23.01
CA GLN A 73 -32.90 14.51 24.38
C GLN A 73 -32.21 13.65 25.47
N TRP A 74 -31.54 12.57 25.07
CA TRP A 74 -30.90 11.55 25.93
C TRP A 74 -29.40 11.43 25.67
N ARG A 75 -28.83 12.31 24.85
CA ARG A 75 -27.37 12.39 24.62
C ARG A 75 -26.72 13.01 25.86
N ASP A 76 -25.81 12.28 26.47
CA ASP A 76 -25.01 12.76 27.60
C ASP A 76 -23.73 13.45 27.11
N ASP A 77 -23.02 14.10 28.04
CA ASP A 77 -21.77 14.81 27.74
C ASP A 77 -20.69 13.86 27.18
N LEU A 78 -20.73 12.58 27.56
CA LEU A 78 -19.79 11.56 27.07
C LEU A 78 -20.06 11.21 25.61
N GLU A 79 -21.33 11.05 25.22
CA GLU A 79 -21.72 10.79 23.83
C GLU A 79 -21.44 12.00 22.93
N ASN A 80 -21.59 13.22 23.47
CA ASN A 80 -21.16 14.44 22.78
C ASN A 80 -19.63 14.55 22.70
N LEU A 81 -18.88 14.03 23.67
CA LEU A 81 -17.41 14.01 23.64
C LEU A 81 -16.87 12.98 22.61
N ILE A 82 -17.45 11.77 22.57
CA ILE A 82 -17.00 10.69 21.69
C ILE A 82 -17.45 10.93 20.25
N VAL A 83 -18.73 11.30 20.06
CA VAL A 83 -19.37 11.39 18.74
C VAL A 83 -19.56 12.83 18.29
N GLY A 84 -19.26 13.85 19.10
CA GLY A 84 -19.40 15.26 18.72
C GLY A 84 -20.83 15.76 18.51
N ASP A 85 -20.96 17.01 18.11
CA ASP A 85 -22.22 17.72 17.80
C ASP A 85 -22.56 17.73 16.31
N TRP A 86 -21.84 16.97 15.48
CA TRP A 86 -22.05 16.97 14.04
C TRP A 86 -23.33 16.23 13.60
N GLU A 87 -23.99 16.79 12.58
CA GLU A 87 -25.21 16.26 11.98
C GLU A 87 -24.88 15.02 11.13
N TRP A 88 -25.52 13.88 11.42
CA TRP A 88 -25.44 12.67 10.60
C TRP A 88 -26.56 12.68 9.56
N ARG A 89 -26.23 12.33 8.31
CA ARG A 89 -27.20 12.20 7.22
C ARG A 89 -26.91 10.93 6.44
N GLU A 90 -27.97 10.23 6.09
CA GLU A 90 -27.89 8.98 5.35
C GLU A 90 -27.15 9.17 4.02
N GLY A 91 -26.08 8.39 3.80
CA GLY A 91 -25.24 8.46 2.61
C GLY A 91 -24.20 9.60 2.59
N GLU A 92 -24.04 10.36 3.67
CA GLU A 92 -22.99 11.37 3.83
C GLU A 92 -22.05 11.02 5.00
N VAL A 93 -20.78 11.42 4.92
CA VAL A 93 -19.81 11.23 6.01
C VAL A 93 -20.06 12.32 7.06
N SER A 94 -20.42 11.90 8.28
CA SER A 94 -20.60 12.81 9.42
C SER A 94 -19.32 13.59 9.75
N GLY A 95 -19.49 14.84 10.18
CA GLY A 95 -18.37 15.71 10.57
C GLY A 95 -17.69 16.46 9.41
N VAL A 96 -18.18 16.32 8.17
CA VAL A 96 -17.65 17.07 7.02
C VAL A 96 -18.57 18.23 6.63
N PRO A 97 -18.13 19.50 6.69
CA PRO A 97 -18.93 20.64 6.24
C PRO A 97 -19.32 20.51 4.76
N ARG A 98 -20.56 20.88 4.42
CA ARG A 98 -21.07 20.85 3.03
C ARG A 98 -20.05 21.45 2.05
N GLY A 99 -19.71 20.68 1.01
CA GLY A 99 -18.77 21.09 -0.04
C GLY A 99 -17.31 20.66 0.17
N GLN A 100 -16.95 20.09 1.32
CA GLN A 100 -15.61 19.50 1.56
C GLN A 100 -15.57 17.96 1.46
N ALA A 101 -16.73 17.30 1.50
CA ALA A 101 -16.84 15.88 1.17
C ALA A 101 -16.61 15.74 -0.34
N ALA A 102 -15.40 15.37 -0.73
CA ALA A 102 -15.01 15.25 -2.13
C ALA A 102 -15.79 14.11 -2.79
N ARG A 103 -16.91 14.44 -3.45
CA ARG A 103 -17.74 13.51 -4.26
C ARG A 103 -17.06 13.03 -5.56
N SER A 104 -15.79 13.36 -5.75
CA SER A 104 -14.93 12.99 -6.87
C SER A 104 -13.54 13.54 -6.52
N GLY A 105 -12.46 12.91 -6.97
CA GLY A 105 -11.05 13.14 -6.60
C GLY A 105 -10.47 14.53 -6.86
N SER A 106 -11.10 15.60 -6.37
CA SER A 106 -10.60 16.96 -6.35
C SER A 106 -11.02 17.62 -5.03
N GLY A 107 -10.23 17.39 -3.98
CA GLY A 107 -10.39 18.02 -2.67
C GLY A 107 -9.24 17.63 -1.72
N ARG A 108 -9.12 18.34 -0.57
CA ARG A 108 -8.14 18.10 0.51
C ARG A 108 -8.11 16.66 1.05
N HIS A 109 -9.09 15.82 0.69
CA HIS A 109 -9.27 14.44 1.13
C HIS A 109 -9.34 13.42 -0.03
N ALA A 110 -8.87 13.77 -1.24
CA ALA A 110 -8.94 12.87 -2.40
C ALA A 110 -8.04 11.63 -2.22
N MET A 111 -8.59 10.43 -2.29
CA MET A 111 -7.86 9.17 -2.10
C MET A 111 -6.95 8.85 -3.30
N ILE A 112 -5.85 8.16 -3.00
CA ILE A 112 -4.64 7.98 -3.82
C ILE A 112 -4.89 7.16 -5.09
N TYR A 113 -6.01 6.42 -5.13
CA TYR A 113 -6.32 5.46 -6.18
C TYR A 113 -7.51 5.84 -7.06
N ASN A 114 -8.01 7.08 -6.96
CA ASN A 114 -8.94 7.61 -7.95
C ASN A 114 -8.16 8.21 -9.13
N PHE A 115 -7.52 7.34 -9.90
CA PHE A 115 -7.10 7.70 -11.25
C PHE A 115 -8.36 7.82 -12.12
N GLY A 116 -8.34 8.75 -13.07
CA GLY A 116 -9.49 9.06 -13.93
C GLY A 116 -10.21 10.36 -13.59
N LYS A 117 -9.94 11.41 -14.38
CA LYS A 117 -10.79 12.59 -14.45
C LYS A 117 -12.16 12.19 -15.01
N SER A 118 -13.13 11.85 -14.16
CA SER A 118 -14.54 12.06 -14.52
C SER A 118 -15.02 13.35 -13.86
N LEU A 119 -14.93 14.43 -14.64
CA LEU A 119 -15.40 15.77 -14.28
C LEU A 119 -16.94 15.91 -14.33
N LYS A 120 -17.69 14.80 -14.37
CA LYS A 120 -19.17 14.83 -14.34
C LYS A 120 -19.72 13.68 -13.51
N GLY A 121 -19.90 13.93 -12.22
CA GLY A 121 -20.84 13.18 -11.40
C GLY A 121 -22.27 13.50 -11.84
N LYS A 122 -22.74 12.84 -12.90
CA LYS A 122 -24.17 12.58 -13.05
C LYS A 122 -24.43 11.24 -12.39
N SER A 123 -25.31 11.25 -11.39
CA SER A 123 -26.03 10.08 -10.90
C SER A 123 -26.33 9.12 -12.04
N THR A 124 -25.62 7.99 -12.10
CA THR A 124 -25.93 6.88 -13.01
C THR A 124 -26.88 5.95 -12.30
N ARG A 125 -28.13 6.40 -12.14
CA ARG A 125 -29.26 5.49 -12.04
C ARG A 125 -29.49 4.94 -13.45
N GLY A 126 -28.87 3.80 -13.74
CA GLY A 126 -28.99 3.08 -15.02
C GLY A 126 -27.71 3.14 -15.87
N LYS A 127 -26.94 2.06 -15.84
CA LYS A 127 -26.04 1.64 -16.92
C LYS A 127 -26.07 0.11 -17.01
N PRO A 128 -25.90 -0.45 -18.22
CA PRO A 128 -26.17 -1.85 -18.53
C PRO A 128 -25.03 -2.76 -18.09
N ASP A 129 -25.37 -4.03 -17.94
CA ASP A 129 -24.51 -5.15 -17.56
C ASP A 129 -23.16 -5.13 -18.32
N GLY A 130 -22.04 -5.08 -17.59
CA GLY A 130 -20.70 -5.33 -18.16
C GLY A 130 -19.53 -4.48 -17.68
N GLU A 131 -19.73 -3.47 -16.83
CA GLU A 131 -18.64 -2.69 -16.22
C GLU A 131 -18.55 -3.09 -14.74
N GLU A 132 -17.76 -4.14 -14.43
CA GLU A 132 -17.56 -4.61 -13.05
C GLU A 132 -16.87 -3.52 -12.22
N ASP A 133 -17.64 -2.89 -11.33
CA ASP A 133 -17.15 -1.94 -10.34
C ASP A 133 -16.17 -2.68 -9.41
N HIS A 134 -14.89 -2.30 -9.43
CA HIS A 134 -13.81 -3.01 -8.75
C HIS A 134 -13.86 -2.81 -7.23
N GLY A 135 -14.86 -3.38 -6.56
CA GLY A 135 -14.84 -3.85 -5.17
C GLY A 135 -14.29 -2.90 -4.10
N GLY A 136 -14.37 -1.59 -4.31
CA GLY A 136 -13.87 -0.60 -3.36
C GLY A 136 -14.77 -0.46 -2.12
N VAL A 137 -14.25 0.20 -1.09
CA VAL A 137 -15.06 0.65 0.06
C VAL A 137 -15.91 1.84 -0.41
N SER A 138 -17.08 1.56 -0.99
CA SER A 138 -18.06 2.55 -1.41
C SER A 138 -19.28 2.51 -0.50
N LEU A 139 -19.76 3.67 -0.06
CA LEU A 139 -20.93 3.80 0.82
C LEU A 139 -22.24 3.38 0.13
N SER A 140 -22.28 3.36 -1.20
CA SER A 140 -23.48 3.03 -1.98
C SER A 140 -23.32 1.85 -2.94
N THR A 141 -22.08 1.44 -3.24
CA THR A 141 -21.74 0.35 -4.19
C THR A 141 -20.66 -0.59 -3.65
N GLY A 142 -20.38 -0.56 -2.35
CA GLY A 142 -19.34 -1.38 -1.73
C GLY A 142 -19.72 -2.87 -1.63
N VAL A 143 -18.70 -3.71 -1.44
CA VAL A 143 -18.84 -5.15 -1.19
C VAL A 143 -19.76 -5.37 0.03
N THR A 144 -20.85 -6.11 -0.17
CA THR A 144 -21.77 -6.46 0.92
C THR A 144 -21.32 -7.74 1.63
N VAL A 145 -21.84 -7.99 2.84
CA VAL A 145 -21.59 -9.25 3.56
C VAL A 145 -22.00 -10.48 2.74
N LYS A 146 -22.99 -10.34 1.84
CA LYS A 146 -23.39 -11.44 0.95
C LYS A 146 -22.33 -11.77 -0.10
N ASP A 147 -21.55 -10.78 -0.51
CA ASP A 147 -20.52 -10.94 -1.54
C ASP A 147 -19.25 -11.61 -0.96
N GLN A 148 -19.04 -11.50 0.36
CA GLN A 148 -17.94 -12.13 1.10
C GLN A 148 -18.05 -13.66 1.21
N PHE A 149 -19.06 -14.27 0.60
CA PHE A 149 -19.22 -15.72 0.57
C PHE A 149 -19.37 -16.20 -0.88
N VAL A 150 -18.45 -17.06 -1.32
CA VAL A 150 -18.48 -17.64 -2.67
C VAL A 150 -18.89 -19.11 -2.60
N ARG A 151 -19.88 -19.49 -3.43
CA ARG A 151 -20.26 -20.88 -3.68
C ARG A 151 -19.76 -21.28 -5.06
N TRP A 152 -18.63 -21.97 -5.12
CA TRP A 152 -18.08 -22.48 -6.38
C TRP A 152 -18.56 -23.89 -6.72
N GLY A 153 -19.25 -24.58 -5.80
CA GLY A 153 -19.76 -25.93 -6.03
C GLY A 153 -18.63 -26.91 -6.32
N ARG A 154 -18.54 -27.38 -7.55
CA ARG A 154 -17.48 -28.30 -8.00
C ARG A 154 -16.34 -27.62 -8.75
N ASP A 155 -16.47 -26.34 -9.04
CA ASP A 155 -15.62 -25.62 -9.98
C ASP A 155 -14.78 -24.61 -9.21
N VAL A 156 -13.82 -25.12 -8.42
CA VAL A 156 -12.90 -24.28 -7.65
C VAL A 156 -12.17 -23.33 -8.62
N PRO A 157 -12.19 -22.00 -8.36
CA PRO A 157 -11.53 -21.04 -9.23
C PRO A 157 -10.05 -21.35 -9.43
N GLN A 158 -9.58 -21.37 -10.68
CA GLN A 158 -8.17 -21.49 -10.99
C GLN A 158 -7.44 -20.17 -10.70
N THR A 159 -6.22 -20.30 -10.18
CA THR A 159 -5.30 -19.20 -9.92
C THR A 159 -4.81 -18.61 -11.24
N ARG A 160 -4.85 -17.28 -11.35
CA ARG A 160 -4.34 -16.54 -12.50
C ARG A 160 -3.10 -15.75 -12.10
N VAL A 161 -2.02 -15.91 -12.86
CA VAL A 161 -0.77 -15.15 -12.67
C VAL A 161 -0.82 -13.92 -13.56
N LEU A 162 -0.81 -12.73 -12.97
CA LEU A 162 -0.89 -11.45 -13.69
C LEU A 162 0.49 -10.86 -13.97
N ALA A 163 1.42 -11.02 -13.05
CA ALA A 163 2.78 -10.53 -13.15
C ALA A 163 3.69 -11.39 -12.26
N HIS A 164 4.93 -11.61 -12.68
CA HIS A 164 5.88 -12.41 -11.92
C HIS A 164 7.32 -11.95 -12.15
N ALA A 165 7.99 -11.67 -11.05
CA ALA A 165 9.43 -11.77 -10.89
C ALA A 165 9.69 -12.67 -9.66
N PRO A 166 10.82 -13.38 -9.57
CA PRO A 166 11.09 -14.19 -8.39
C PRO A 166 10.97 -13.39 -7.09
N GLY A 167 10.21 -13.91 -6.12
CA GLY A 167 9.84 -13.27 -4.86
C GLY A 167 8.77 -12.18 -4.95
N TYR A 168 8.34 -11.78 -6.15
CA TYR A 168 7.36 -10.72 -6.37
C TYR A 168 6.33 -11.11 -7.43
N THR A 169 5.19 -11.60 -6.97
CA THR A 169 4.18 -12.18 -7.86
C THR A 169 2.80 -11.58 -7.60
N VAL A 170 2.07 -11.26 -8.67
CA VAL A 170 0.66 -10.87 -8.59
C VAL A 170 -0.21 -12.04 -9.03
N LEU A 171 -0.99 -12.55 -8.09
CA LEU A 171 -1.88 -13.70 -8.26
C LEU A 171 -3.33 -13.29 -8.04
N GLU A 172 -4.24 -13.91 -8.76
CA GLU A 172 -5.67 -13.88 -8.47
C GLU A 172 -6.19 -15.27 -8.18
N ASN A 173 -7.25 -15.37 -7.37
CA ASN A 173 -7.84 -16.63 -6.93
C ASN A 173 -6.82 -17.53 -6.21
N VAL A 174 -6.22 -17.01 -5.14
CA VAL A 174 -5.39 -17.80 -4.23
C VAL A 174 -6.26 -18.27 -3.07
N VAL A 175 -6.25 -19.56 -2.76
CA VAL A 175 -7.02 -20.10 -1.63
C VAL A 175 -6.09 -20.22 -0.41
N ALA A 176 -6.53 -19.78 0.76
CA ALA A 176 -5.84 -19.99 2.03
C ALA A 176 -6.67 -20.90 2.93
N VAL A 177 -6.05 -21.94 3.50
CA VAL A 177 -6.68 -22.85 4.46
C VAL A 177 -5.64 -23.28 5.48
N ASN A 178 -5.96 -23.21 6.78
CA ASN A 178 -5.08 -23.66 7.86
C ASN A 178 -3.66 -23.07 7.79
N GLY A 179 -3.54 -21.79 7.42
CA GLY A 179 -2.26 -21.10 7.27
C GLY A 179 -1.49 -21.42 5.98
N THR A 180 -1.92 -22.41 5.18
CA THR A 180 -1.31 -22.76 3.89
C THR A 180 -1.96 -21.99 2.74
N LEU A 181 -1.14 -21.44 1.84
CA LEU A 181 -1.57 -20.82 0.59
C LEU A 181 -1.56 -21.82 -0.57
N PHE A 182 -2.63 -21.83 -1.36
CA PHE A 182 -2.83 -22.79 -2.44
C PHE A 182 -2.96 -22.08 -3.78
N VAL A 183 -2.19 -22.57 -4.74
CA VAL A 183 -2.31 -22.25 -6.16
C VAL A 183 -3.08 -23.37 -6.85
N VAL A 184 -4.23 -23.05 -7.42
CA VAL A 184 -5.10 -24.02 -8.10
C VAL A 184 -4.92 -23.90 -9.60
N ALA A 185 -4.32 -24.89 -10.25
CA ALA A 185 -4.11 -24.89 -11.70
C ALA A 185 -4.09 -26.32 -12.26
N ASP A 186 -4.78 -26.52 -13.38
CA ASP A 186 -4.74 -27.80 -14.12
C ASP A 186 -3.56 -27.87 -15.08
N ASP A 187 -3.01 -26.72 -15.47
CA ASP A 187 -1.83 -26.59 -16.32
C ASP A 187 -0.71 -25.87 -15.56
N TRP A 188 0.16 -26.65 -14.92
CA TRP A 188 1.25 -26.13 -14.10
C TRP A 188 2.33 -25.41 -14.89
N THR A 189 2.34 -25.54 -16.23
CA THR A 189 3.28 -24.78 -17.05
C THR A 189 2.96 -23.30 -17.06
N LYS A 190 1.70 -22.90 -16.82
CA LYS A 190 1.27 -21.51 -16.79
C LYS A 190 1.50 -20.81 -15.45
N VAL A 191 2.06 -21.51 -14.47
CA VAL A 191 2.29 -21.02 -13.12
C VAL A 191 3.79 -21.07 -12.82
N PRO A 192 4.40 -20.01 -12.26
CA PRO A 192 5.76 -20.07 -11.75
C PRO A 192 5.93 -21.17 -10.71
N LYS A 193 7.16 -21.66 -10.55
CA LYS A 193 7.45 -22.62 -9.48
C LYS A 193 7.20 -21.96 -8.13
N LEU A 194 6.65 -22.72 -7.16
CA LEU A 194 6.44 -22.19 -5.81
C LEU A 194 7.74 -21.66 -5.17
N SER A 195 8.89 -22.26 -5.49
CA SER A 195 10.22 -21.79 -5.06
C SER A 195 10.57 -20.36 -5.48
N ASP A 196 9.94 -19.90 -6.58
CA ASP A 196 10.13 -18.58 -7.17
C ASP A 196 9.05 -17.60 -6.68
N ILE A 197 7.99 -18.08 -6.02
CA ILE A 197 6.92 -17.24 -5.47
C ILE A 197 7.17 -16.92 -3.99
N ALA A 198 7.56 -17.92 -3.21
CA ALA A 198 7.67 -17.82 -1.76
C ALA A 198 8.82 -18.66 -1.20
N SER A 199 9.14 -18.47 0.07
CA SER A 199 10.14 -19.21 0.82
C SER A 199 9.52 -19.97 1.99
N SER A 200 10.34 -20.79 2.66
CA SER A 200 9.90 -21.36 3.92
C SER A 200 9.74 -20.29 4.99
N SER A 201 8.63 -20.34 5.74
CA SER A 201 8.39 -19.44 6.87
C SER A 201 9.37 -19.65 8.04
N LEU A 202 10.06 -20.80 8.10
CA LEU A 202 11.09 -21.07 9.11
C LEU A 202 12.50 -20.72 8.65
N ASP A 203 12.77 -20.90 7.35
CA ASP A 203 14.10 -20.69 6.76
C ASP A 203 13.95 -20.03 5.39
N PRO A 204 14.05 -18.69 5.31
CA PRO A 204 13.93 -17.96 4.06
C PRO A 204 14.96 -18.37 3.00
N SER A 205 16.06 -19.04 3.35
CA SER A 205 17.04 -19.56 2.38
C SER A 205 16.54 -20.81 1.63
N ARG A 206 15.40 -21.38 2.03
CA ARG A 206 14.84 -22.60 1.45
C ARG A 206 13.53 -22.36 0.71
N PRO A 207 13.20 -23.20 -0.29
CA PRO A 207 11.87 -23.24 -0.90
C PRO A 207 10.74 -23.40 0.14
N PRO A 208 9.51 -23.01 -0.20
CA PRO A 208 8.39 -23.07 0.74
C PRO A 208 8.08 -24.52 1.09
N ARG A 209 7.70 -24.76 2.34
CA ARG A 209 7.27 -26.09 2.79
C ARG A 209 5.84 -26.34 2.33
N ILE A 210 5.43 -27.59 2.40
CA ILE A 210 4.04 -27.98 2.09
C ILE A 210 3.03 -27.31 3.05
N GLN A 211 3.46 -26.93 4.26
CA GLN A 211 2.64 -26.16 5.19
C GLN A 211 2.53 -24.67 4.82
N ASP A 212 3.48 -24.15 4.04
CA ASP A 212 3.52 -22.74 3.65
C ASP A 212 2.74 -22.54 2.33
N TRP A 213 3.09 -23.31 1.29
CA TRP A 213 2.47 -23.23 -0.04
C TRP A 213 2.28 -24.59 -0.70
N GLN A 214 1.18 -24.76 -1.43
CA GLN A 214 0.91 -25.97 -2.24
C GLN A 214 0.29 -25.64 -3.60
N MET A 215 0.52 -26.53 -4.58
CA MET A 215 -0.16 -26.50 -5.88
C MET A 215 -1.14 -27.66 -5.96
N LEU A 216 -2.38 -27.37 -6.37
CA LEU A 216 -3.43 -28.37 -6.57
C LEU A 216 -4.04 -28.23 -7.96
N THR A 217 -4.47 -29.35 -8.54
CA THR A 217 -5.42 -29.34 -9.67
C THR A 217 -6.81 -28.96 -9.19
N THR A 218 -7.70 -28.53 -10.08
CA THR A 218 -9.10 -28.24 -9.74
C THR A 218 -9.81 -29.46 -9.16
N SER A 219 -9.47 -30.67 -9.62
CA SER A 219 -9.98 -31.93 -9.07
C SER A 219 -9.54 -32.16 -7.62
N GLN A 220 -8.25 -31.94 -7.31
CA GLN A 220 -7.76 -32.09 -5.93
C GLN A 220 -8.32 -31.00 -5.03
N ALA A 221 -8.37 -29.76 -5.51
CA ALA A 221 -8.92 -28.62 -4.78
C ALA A 221 -10.39 -28.84 -4.39
N ARG A 222 -11.19 -29.48 -5.26
CA ARG A 222 -12.57 -29.87 -4.96
C ARG A 222 -12.67 -30.80 -3.76
N ASP A 223 -11.80 -31.80 -3.70
CA ASP A 223 -11.80 -32.79 -2.61
C ASP A 223 -11.29 -32.18 -1.30
N TRP A 224 -10.43 -31.17 -1.37
CA TRP A 224 -9.81 -30.53 -0.21
C TRP A 224 -10.65 -29.40 0.39
N PHE A 225 -11.20 -28.51 -0.43
CA PHE A 225 -11.84 -27.26 0.05
C PHE A 225 -13.36 -27.37 0.19
N GLY A 226 -13.99 -28.40 -0.37
CA GLY A 226 -15.44 -28.49 -0.44
C GLY A 226 -16.04 -27.51 -1.47
N THR A 227 -17.24 -27.01 -1.21
CA THR A 227 -18.08 -26.36 -2.23
C THR A 227 -18.22 -24.84 -2.11
N TYR A 228 -17.57 -24.25 -1.11
CA TYR A 228 -17.66 -22.82 -0.82
C TYR A 228 -16.40 -22.30 -0.13
N ALA A 229 -16.24 -20.98 -0.10
CA ALA A 229 -15.25 -20.28 0.70
C ALA A 229 -15.74 -18.90 1.12
N ALA A 230 -15.11 -18.35 2.16
CA ALA A 230 -15.14 -16.93 2.39
C ALA A 230 -14.31 -16.23 1.32
N LYS A 231 -14.79 -15.10 0.78
CA LYS A 231 -14.06 -14.33 -0.24
C LYS A 231 -13.48 -13.07 0.36
N ILE A 232 -12.16 -12.96 0.23
CA ILE A 232 -11.39 -11.78 0.62
C ILE A 232 -11.24 -10.89 -0.62
N HIS A 233 -12.07 -9.85 -0.70
CA HIS A 233 -12.19 -8.97 -1.86
C HIS A 233 -11.05 -7.95 -2.01
N GLY A 234 -10.86 -7.48 -3.24
CA GLY A 234 -9.89 -6.46 -3.62
C GLY A 234 -8.44 -6.95 -3.57
N THR A 235 -7.50 -6.00 -3.69
CA THR A 235 -6.07 -6.31 -3.68
C THR A 235 -5.54 -6.41 -2.25
N SER A 236 -4.85 -7.51 -1.97
CA SER A 236 -4.13 -7.78 -0.72
C SER A 236 -2.64 -7.77 -1.02
N TRP A 237 -1.85 -7.04 -0.24
CA TRP A 237 -0.41 -7.21 -0.23
C TRP A 237 -0.05 -8.19 0.90
N ILE A 238 0.78 -9.17 0.60
CA ILE A 238 1.27 -10.14 1.58
C ILE A 238 2.79 -10.11 1.56
N ALA A 239 3.39 -9.74 2.69
CA ALA A 239 4.83 -9.77 2.91
C ALA A 239 5.17 -11.00 3.76
N LEU A 240 5.94 -11.93 3.19
CA LEU A 240 6.26 -13.22 3.80
C LEU A 240 7.57 -13.22 4.59
N ASP A 241 8.30 -12.10 4.59
CA ASP A 241 9.55 -11.98 5.34
C ASP A 241 9.28 -12.02 6.85
N THR A 242 10.18 -12.66 7.60
CA THR A 242 10.18 -12.64 9.07
C THR A 242 10.67 -11.29 9.60
N ALA A 243 10.56 -11.06 10.91
CA ALA A 243 11.03 -9.83 11.56
C ALA A 243 12.49 -9.48 11.23
N ASP A 244 13.37 -10.48 11.18
CA ASP A 244 14.81 -10.29 10.94
C ASP A 244 15.15 -9.91 9.49
N ASN A 245 14.21 -10.13 8.57
CA ASN A 245 14.40 -9.90 7.13
C ASN A 245 13.66 -8.64 6.62
N GLN A 246 13.12 -7.82 7.53
CA GLN A 246 12.41 -6.59 7.16
C GLN A 246 13.38 -5.48 6.76
N ASP A 247 12.99 -4.68 5.76
CA ASP A 247 13.75 -3.51 5.31
C ASP A 247 12.82 -2.37 4.86
N PRO A 248 13.31 -1.12 4.77
CA PRO A 248 12.48 0.04 4.45
C PRO A 248 11.99 0.10 2.99
N TYR A 249 12.44 -0.79 2.12
CA TYR A 249 12.08 -0.84 0.71
C TYR A 249 10.92 -1.76 0.40
N LEU A 250 10.33 -2.42 1.41
CA LEU A 250 9.14 -3.27 1.23
C LEU A 250 7.99 -2.52 0.55
N LEU A 251 7.63 -1.34 1.05
CA LEU A 251 6.55 -0.52 0.48
C LEU A 251 6.84 -0.11 -0.96
N LEU A 252 8.09 0.29 -1.22
CA LEU A 252 8.55 0.68 -2.55
C LEU A 252 8.41 -0.49 -3.54
N SER A 253 8.82 -1.69 -3.12
CA SER A 253 8.82 -2.91 -3.93
C SER A 253 7.41 -3.46 -4.18
N LEU A 254 6.55 -3.47 -3.15
CA LEU A 254 5.14 -3.84 -3.28
C LEU A 254 4.39 -2.88 -4.21
N PHE A 255 4.60 -1.58 -4.06
CA PHE A 255 3.97 -0.59 -4.94
C PHE A 255 4.49 -0.74 -6.38
N ARG A 256 5.80 -0.95 -6.57
CA ARG A 256 6.38 -1.21 -7.89
C ARG A 256 5.78 -2.46 -8.55
N THR A 257 5.66 -3.54 -7.79
CA THR A 257 5.06 -4.81 -8.24
C THR A 257 3.60 -4.61 -8.62
N HIS A 258 2.84 -3.90 -7.79
CA HIS A 258 1.42 -3.64 -8.03
C HIS A 258 1.19 -2.72 -9.24
N ALA A 259 2.04 -1.70 -9.42
CA ALA A 259 1.99 -0.79 -10.57
C ALA A 259 2.28 -1.48 -11.91
N SER A 260 2.84 -2.69 -11.90
CA SER A 260 3.07 -3.47 -13.12
C SER A 260 1.78 -3.84 -13.86
N LEU A 261 0.65 -3.89 -13.14
CA LEU A 261 -0.67 -4.12 -13.71
C LEU A 261 -1.12 -2.97 -14.65
N MET A 262 -0.50 -1.79 -14.56
CA MET A 262 -0.78 -0.64 -15.43
C MET A 262 0.07 -0.62 -16.71
N SER A 263 0.99 -1.58 -16.89
CA SER A 263 1.84 -1.67 -18.08
C SER A 263 1.37 -2.83 -18.97
N PRO A 264 1.52 -2.71 -20.31
CA PRO A 264 1.25 -3.82 -21.18
C PRO A 264 2.29 -4.88 -20.86
N GLN A 265 1.84 -5.98 -20.26
CA GLN A 265 2.72 -7.08 -19.91
C GLN A 265 3.36 -7.61 -21.20
N PRO A 266 4.69 -7.70 -21.32
CA PRO A 266 5.27 -8.55 -22.35
C PRO A 266 4.75 -9.97 -22.12
N SER A 267 4.46 -10.69 -23.20
CA SER A 267 4.17 -12.13 -23.18
C SER A 267 5.00 -12.83 -22.11
N SER A 268 4.35 -13.45 -21.10
CA SER A 268 5.05 -14.12 -20.03
C SER A 268 6.03 -15.13 -20.63
N ALA A 269 7.31 -14.94 -20.31
CA ALA A 269 8.36 -15.86 -20.70
C ALA A 269 8.81 -16.57 -19.44
N PHE A 270 8.44 -17.84 -19.29
CA PHE A 270 8.94 -18.68 -18.21
C PHE A 270 9.85 -19.77 -18.78
N THR A 271 10.80 -20.21 -17.96
CA THR A 271 11.67 -21.34 -18.25
C THR A 271 11.05 -22.61 -17.66
N SER A 272 10.68 -23.53 -18.54
CA SER A 272 10.18 -24.85 -18.13
C SER A 272 11.25 -25.66 -17.39
N SER A 273 10.85 -26.75 -16.74
CA SER A 273 11.76 -27.68 -16.06
C SER A 273 12.82 -28.31 -16.98
N SER A 274 12.63 -28.26 -18.30
CA SER A 274 13.61 -28.68 -19.31
C SER A 274 14.54 -27.58 -19.81
N GLY A 275 14.46 -26.37 -19.23
CA GLY A 275 15.26 -25.20 -19.65
C GLY A 275 14.73 -24.49 -20.90
N LEU A 276 13.61 -24.94 -21.47
CA LEU A 276 12.96 -24.31 -22.62
C LEU A 276 12.15 -23.08 -22.21
N ARG A 277 12.43 -21.96 -22.87
CA ARG A 277 11.73 -20.68 -22.68
C ARG A 277 10.44 -20.67 -23.51
N ILE A 278 9.30 -20.66 -22.83
CA ILE A 278 7.98 -20.66 -23.48
C ILE A 278 7.46 -19.23 -23.48
N ILE A 279 7.21 -18.69 -24.68
CA ILE A 279 6.58 -17.38 -24.88
C ILE A 279 5.09 -17.63 -25.11
N ALA A 280 4.25 -17.30 -24.13
CA ALA A 280 2.81 -17.38 -24.32
C ALA A 280 2.34 -16.19 -25.19
N PRO A 281 1.62 -16.40 -26.31
CA PRO A 281 1.06 -15.29 -27.07
C PRO A 281 0.05 -14.53 -26.19
N GLY A 282 0.38 -13.28 -25.84
CA GLY A 282 -0.51 -12.42 -25.07
C GLY A 282 -1.72 -12.06 -25.92
N ALA A 283 -2.92 -12.49 -25.51
CA ALA A 283 -4.15 -11.88 -25.98
C ALA A 283 -4.08 -10.39 -25.63
N SER A 284 -4.17 -9.50 -26.62
CA SER A 284 -4.03 -8.04 -26.43
C SER A 284 -5.06 -7.55 -25.40
N PRO A 285 -4.69 -7.34 -24.12
CA PRO A 285 -5.64 -6.86 -23.15
C PRO A 285 -5.70 -5.34 -23.32
N SER A 286 -6.90 -4.77 -23.40
CA SER A 286 -7.04 -3.35 -23.11
C SER A 286 -6.41 -3.09 -21.74
N LEU A 287 -5.38 -2.24 -21.68
CA LEU A 287 -4.76 -1.85 -20.41
C LEU A 287 -5.86 -1.41 -19.43
N PRO A 288 -5.88 -1.95 -18.19
CA PRO A 288 -6.74 -1.40 -17.15
C PRO A 288 -6.45 0.09 -17.03
N LYS A 289 -7.49 0.92 -17.13
CA LYS A 289 -7.33 2.38 -17.00
C LYS A 289 -6.84 2.75 -15.60
N ASP A 290 -7.26 1.97 -14.60
CA ASP A 290 -6.94 2.14 -13.19
C ASP A 290 -6.62 0.78 -12.53
N VAL A 291 -5.70 0.78 -11.57
CA VAL A 291 -5.40 -0.38 -10.71
C VAL A 291 -6.00 -0.13 -9.33
N PRO A 292 -6.84 -1.04 -8.79
CA PRO A 292 -7.49 -0.84 -7.50
C PRO A 292 -6.49 -0.64 -6.37
N ALA A 293 -6.85 0.18 -5.38
CA ALA A 293 -6.05 0.34 -4.16
C ALA A 293 -5.84 -1.01 -3.44
N PRO A 294 -4.67 -1.24 -2.82
CA PRO A 294 -4.56 -2.30 -1.83
C PRO A 294 -5.48 -1.96 -0.65
N LEU A 295 -6.27 -2.94 -0.24
CA LEU A 295 -7.14 -2.83 0.94
C LEU A 295 -6.41 -3.29 2.20
N ARG A 296 -5.41 -4.16 2.05
CA ARG A 296 -4.72 -4.85 3.15
C ARG A 296 -3.25 -5.01 2.83
N LEU A 297 -2.41 -4.85 3.86
CA LEU A 297 -1.03 -5.30 3.91
C LEU A 297 -0.93 -6.29 5.08
N ILE A 298 -0.59 -7.54 4.75
CA ILE A 298 -0.65 -8.68 5.65
C ILE A 298 0.78 -9.17 5.88
N PHE A 299 1.11 -9.41 7.14
CA PHE A 299 2.37 -9.96 7.60
C PHE A 299 2.13 -11.27 8.37
N PRO A 300 2.05 -12.42 7.69
CA PRO A 300 1.75 -13.70 8.34
C PRO A 300 2.78 -14.17 9.37
N HIS A 301 3.99 -13.61 9.34
CA HIS A 301 5.14 -14.06 10.15
C HIS A 301 5.77 -12.90 10.94
N LEU A 302 4.99 -11.86 11.20
CA LEU A 302 5.40 -10.73 12.00
C LEU A 302 4.33 -10.44 13.06
N PRO A 303 4.62 -10.61 14.35
CA PRO A 303 3.66 -10.30 15.40
C PRO A 303 3.40 -8.80 15.46
N THR A 304 2.27 -8.39 16.03
CA THR A 304 1.96 -6.97 16.21
C THR A 304 2.99 -6.27 17.10
N PHE A 305 3.51 -7.00 18.10
CA PHE A 305 4.46 -6.51 19.09
C PHE A 305 5.68 -7.40 19.19
N SER A 306 6.87 -6.80 19.25
CA SER A 306 8.14 -7.51 19.39
C SER A 306 8.39 -7.97 20.82
N THR A 307 7.77 -7.31 21.80
CA THR A 307 7.91 -7.67 23.21
C THR A 307 6.83 -8.66 23.66
N PRO A 308 7.17 -9.64 24.52
CA PRO A 308 6.19 -10.60 25.03
C PRO A 308 5.12 -9.91 25.87
N HIS A 309 3.93 -10.50 25.96
CA HIS A 309 2.90 -10.06 26.90
C HIS A 309 3.31 -10.44 28.32
N ILE A 310 3.66 -9.45 29.15
CA ILE A 310 4.06 -9.66 30.54
C ILE A 310 2.82 -9.52 31.44
N PRO A 311 2.32 -10.60 32.08
CA PRO A 311 1.23 -10.48 33.05
C PRO A 311 1.70 -9.70 34.29
N PRO A 312 0.77 -9.08 35.05
CA PRO A 312 1.11 -8.39 36.30
C PRO A 312 1.80 -9.34 37.28
N ALA A 313 2.79 -8.84 38.03
CA ALA A 313 3.50 -9.66 39.00
C ALA A 313 2.57 -10.08 40.16
N PRO A 314 2.81 -11.22 40.83
CA PRO A 314 1.99 -11.64 41.97
C PRO A 314 1.93 -10.55 43.06
N GLY A 315 0.72 -10.03 43.32
CA GLY A 315 0.48 -8.96 44.30
C GLY A 315 0.47 -7.54 43.72
N GLU A 316 0.71 -7.36 42.42
CA GLU A 316 0.37 -6.11 41.74
C GLU A 316 -1.12 -6.03 41.42
N ASP A 317 -1.66 -4.80 41.37
CA ASP A 317 -3.05 -4.56 41.01
C ASP A 317 -3.30 -4.98 39.56
N GLU A 318 -4.22 -5.93 39.34
CA GLU A 318 -4.63 -6.40 38.01
C GLU A 318 -5.19 -5.27 37.12
N LYS A 319 -5.62 -4.16 37.72
CA LYS A 319 -6.11 -2.97 36.99
C LYS A 319 -5.01 -1.99 36.62
N LYS A 320 -3.78 -2.18 37.09
CA LYS A 320 -2.64 -1.35 36.72
C LYS A 320 -2.32 -1.63 35.25
N HIS A 321 -2.36 -0.59 34.43
CA HIS A 321 -2.01 -0.73 33.01
C HIS A 321 -0.57 -1.26 32.87
N PRO A 322 -0.37 -2.34 32.10
CA PRO A 322 0.99 -2.82 31.82
C PRO A 322 1.78 -1.74 31.06
N PRO A 323 3.12 -1.79 31.12
CA PRO A 323 3.94 -0.91 30.30
C PRO A 323 3.55 -1.07 28.82
N PRO A 324 3.53 0.03 28.03
CA PRO A 324 3.25 -0.05 26.61
C PRO A 324 4.18 -1.04 25.92
N ARG A 325 3.61 -1.95 25.12
CA ARG A 325 4.38 -2.92 24.33
C ARG A 325 5.00 -2.23 23.12
N GLU A 326 6.19 -2.69 22.73
CA GLU A 326 6.88 -2.17 21.55
C GLU A 326 6.30 -2.85 20.30
N ARG A 327 5.94 -2.04 19.30
CA ARG A 327 5.43 -2.55 18.02
C ARG A 327 6.57 -3.22 17.26
N SER A 328 6.27 -4.33 16.59
CA SER A 328 7.24 -4.97 15.70
C SER A 328 7.63 -4.04 14.56
N TYR A 329 8.91 -4.04 14.23
CA TYR A 329 9.43 -3.32 13.08
C TYR A 329 9.13 -4.10 11.81
N PHE A 330 8.46 -3.46 10.84
CA PHE A 330 8.12 -4.02 9.53
C PHE A 330 8.82 -3.27 8.39
N GLY A 331 10.01 -2.73 8.67
CA GLY A 331 10.84 -2.00 7.70
C GLY A 331 10.55 -0.50 7.62
N ILE A 332 9.33 -0.05 7.91
CA ILE A 332 8.96 1.37 7.82
C ILE A 332 8.27 1.87 9.08
N HIS A 333 8.28 3.18 9.27
CA HIS A 333 7.58 3.81 10.41
C HIS A 333 6.06 3.52 10.35
N PRO A 334 5.40 3.19 11.47
CA PRO A 334 3.97 2.81 11.50
C PRO A 334 3.00 3.83 10.91
N LEU A 335 3.36 5.11 10.92
CA LEU A 335 2.54 6.17 10.31
C LEU A 335 2.66 6.22 8.78
N LEU A 336 3.72 5.69 8.18
CA LEU A 336 3.96 5.81 6.75
C LEU A 336 2.82 5.18 5.92
N PRO A 337 2.40 3.92 6.16
CA PRO A 337 1.25 3.36 5.45
C PRO A 337 -0.03 4.16 5.67
N LYS A 338 -0.24 4.75 6.86
CA LYS A 338 -1.43 5.57 7.13
C LYS A 338 -1.40 6.91 6.40
N ALA A 339 -0.22 7.50 6.23
CA ALA A 339 -0.04 8.75 5.48
C ALA A 339 -0.21 8.55 3.97
N VAL A 340 0.38 7.48 3.41
CA VAL A 340 0.46 7.25 1.96
C VAL A 340 -0.46 6.16 1.42
N LEU A 341 -1.22 5.47 2.28
CA LEU A 341 -2.23 4.47 1.92
C LEU A 341 -3.36 4.45 2.99
N PRO A 342 -4.12 5.54 3.19
CA PRO A 342 -5.01 5.69 4.35
C PRO A 342 -6.12 4.64 4.48
N THR A 343 -6.52 3.98 3.40
CA THR A 343 -7.49 2.86 3.41
C THR A 343 -6.88 1.50 3.71
N VAL A 344 -5.55 1.38 3.81
CA VAL A 344 -4.92 0.07 4.00
C VAL A 344 -5.08 -0.40 5.44
N GLY A 345 -5.70 -1.57 5.60
CA GLY A 345 -5.65 -2.37 6.81
C GLY A 345 -4.26 -2.99 6.96
N LEU A 346 -3.72 -3.01 8.17
CA LEU A 346 -2.50 -3.73 8.51
C LEU A 346 -2.92 -4.97 9.29
N TRP A 347 -2.55 -6.15 8.80
CA TRP A 347 -2.80 -7.43 9.46
C TRP A 347 -1.45 -8.03 9.84
N PHE A 348 -1.29 -8.36 11.11
CA PHE A 348 -0.08 -9.02 11.63
C PHE A 348 -0.35 -10.51 11.82
N GLU A 349 0.63 -11.21 12.38
CA GLU A 349 0.57 -12.66 12.63
C GLU A 349 -0.71 -13.05 13.39
N GLU A 350 -1.13 -12.27 14.38
CA GLU A 350 -2.33 -12.58 15.15
C GLU A 350 -3.61 -12.51 14.29
N ASP A 351 -3.72 -11.52 13.39
CA ASP A 351 -4.84 -11.44 12.45
C ASP A 351 -4.82 -12.60 11.42
N TRP A 352 -3.64 -13.12 11.10
CA TRP A 352 -3.46 -14.27 10.21
C TRP A 352 -3.78 -15.60 10.92
N GLU A 353 -3.45 -15.71 12.20
CA GLU A 353 -3.81 -16.84 13.06
C GLU A 353 -5.34 -16.98 13.17
N ASP A 354 -6.08 -15.88 13.31
CA ASP A 354 -7.55 -15.90 13.30
C ASP A 354 -8.11 -16.60 12.04
N LEU A 355 -7.55 -16.33 10.86
CA LEU A 355 -7.96 -17.02 9.62
C LEU A 355 -7.59 -18.51 9.64
N THR A 356 -6.45 -18.82 10.25
CA THR A 356 -5.92 -20.18 10.35
C THR A 356 -6.77 -21.06 11.27
N GLU A 357 -7.20 -20.52 12.41
CA GLU A 357 -8.00 -21.21 13.43
C GLU A 357 -9.46 -21.43 12.99
N MET A 358 -9.96 -20.64 12.04
CA MET A 358 -11.31 -20.84 11.52
C MET A 358 -11.49 -22.15 10.74
N HIS A 359 -10.41 -22.79 10.29
CA HIS A 359 -10.43 -24.07 9.56
C HIS A 359 -11.38 -24.11 8.34
N VAL A 360 -11.57 -22.97 7.67
CA VAL A 360 -12.38 -22.84 6.45
C VAL A 360 -11.55 -22.20 5.33
N PRO A 361 -11.89 -22.48 4.06
CA PRO A 361 -11.18 -21.86 2.95
C PRO A 361 -11.52 -20.37 2.79
N PHE A 362 -10.47 -19.57 2.59
CA PHE A 362 -10.54 -18.17 2.21
C PHE A 362 -10.01 -17.98 0.79
N LEU A 363 -10.84 -17.47 -0.12
CA LEU A 363 -10.44 -17.10 -1.48
C LEU A 363 -10.01 -15.64 -1.52
N PHE A 364 -8.72 -15.40 -1.70
CA PHE A 364 -8.19 -14.08 -2.01
C PHE A 364 -8.47 -13.74 -3.48
N GLU A 365 -9.17 -12.63 -3.70
CA GLU A 365 -9.47 -12.13 -5.04
C GLU A 365 -8.18 -11.75 -5.78
N ARG A 366 -7.32 -10.94 -5.15
CA ARG A 366 -5.97 -10.64 -5.65
C ARG A 366 -4.97 -10.54 -4.51
N VAL A 367 -3.79 -11.12 -4.73
CA VAL A 367 -2.64 -11.08 -3.83
C VAL A 367 -1.42 -10.55 -4.60
N VAL A 368 -0.74 -9.56 -4.02
CA VAL A 368 0.62 -9.16 -4.41
C VAL A 368 1.55 -9.70 -3.33
N VAL A 369 2.35 -10.69 -3.70
CA VAL A 369 3.31 -11.36 -2.82
C VAL A 369 4.64 -10.62 -2.86
N ALA A 370 5.26 -10.43 -1.69
CA ALA A 370 6.66 -10.05 -1.54
C ALA A 370 7.37 -11.05 -0.61
N ASP A 371 8.47 -11.63 -1.07
CA ASP A 371 9.30 -12.60 -0.35
C ASP A 371 10.77 -12.46 -0.77
N ARG A 372 11.65 -12.07 0.17
CA ARG A 372 13.06 -11.82 -0.15
C ARG A 372 13.85 -13.08 -0.36
N GLY A 373 13.55 -14.13 0.39
CA GLY A 373 14.22 -15.41 0.23
C GLY A 373 14.05 -15.96 -1.19
N ALA A 374 12.85 -15.83 -1.75
CA ALA A 374 12.55 -16.27 -3.10
C ALA A 374 13.15 -15.34 -4.14
N ALA A 375 13.16 -14.03 -3.89
CA ALA A 375 13.85 -13.08 -4.74
C ALA A 375 15.35 -13.37 -4.83
N ASP A 376 16.01 -13.64 -3.70
CA ASP A 376 17.45 -13.91 -3.64
C ASP A 376 17.81 -15.24 -4.31
N ARG A 377 17.10 -16.33 -3.99
CA ARG A 377 17.30 -17.63 -4.67
C ARG A 377 17.03 -17.55 -6.17
N GLY A 378 16.09 -16.71 -6.58
CA GLY A 378 15.66 -16.54 -7.95
C GLY A 378 16.46 -15.51 -8.75
N ARG A 379 17.53 -14.95 -8.19
CA ARG A 379 18.31 -13.85 -8.79
C ARG A 379 18.75 -14.10 -10.24
N ALA A 380 19.18 -15.31 -10.56
CA ALA A 380 19.59 -15.69 -11.92
C ALA A 380 18.44 -15.62 -12.96
N ASN A 381 17.18 -15.63 -12.49
CA ASN A 381 16.00 -15.56 -13.33
C ASN A 381 15.39 -14.14 -13.38
N TRP A 382 16.03 -13.14 -12.77
CA TRP A 382 15.66 -11.75 -12.96
C TRP A 382 16.00 -11.38 -14.41
N LEU A 383 14.98 -11.20 -15.25
CA LEU A 383 15.17 -10.85 -16.64
C LEU A 383 14.40 -9.56 -16.94
N PRO A 384 15.04 -8.58 -17.62
CA PRO A 384 14.33 -7.39 -18.03
C PRO A 384 13.16 -7.75 -18.96
N PRO A 385 12.05 -7.01 -18.89
CA PRO A 385 10.96 -7.17 -19.84
C PRO A 385 11.49 -6.97 -21.27
N ALA A 386 11.08 -7.83 -22.20
CA ALA A 386 11.52 -7.73 -23.59
C ALA A 386 11.15 -6.35 -24.15
N PRO A 387 12.06 -5.64 -24.84
CA PRO A 387 11.74 -4.34 -25.42
C PRO A 387 10.59 -4.51 -26.40
N SER A 388 9.52 -3.72 -26.24
CA SER A 388 8.42 -3.67 -27.20
C SER A 388 8.94 -3.09 -28.51
N SER A 389 9.24 -3.94 -29.49
CA SER A 389 9.59 -3.52 -30.84
C SER A 389 8.37 -2.91 -31.53
N SER A 390 8.16 -1.61 -31.30
CA SER A 390 7.36 -0.77 -32.18
C SER A 390 8.19 -0.39 -33.40
N SER A 391 8.32 -1.32 -34.33
CA SER A 391 8.63 -1.01 -35.72
C SER A 391 8.00 -2.06 -36.62
N ASP A 392 6.91 -1.67 -37.27
CA ASP A 392 6.37 -2.33 -38.45
C ASP A 392 7.48 -2.45 -39.51
N ALA A 393 8.11 -3.61 -39.58
CA ALA A 393 8.91 -4.02 -40.72
C ALA A 393 8.73 -5.53 -40.88
N ALA A 394 8.10 -5.90 -41.99
CA ALA A 394 7.78 -7.26 -42.34
C ALA A 394 9.04 -8.09 -42.66
N ALA A 395 9.00 -9.35 -42.20
CA ALA A 395 9.67 -10.54 -42.73
C ALA A 395 11.20 -10.70 -42.45
N PRO A 396 11.82 -11.82 -42.88
CA PRO A 396 11.95 -13.09 -42.14
C PRO A 396 13.42 -13.43 -41.83
N ALA A 397 13.70 -14.17 -40.75
CA ALA A 397 14.85 -15.10 -40.58
C ALA A 397 15.05 -15.39 -39.08
N ALA A 398 14.40 -16.44 -38.59
CA ALA A 398 14.50 -16.89 -37.20
C ALA A 398 15.86 -17.52 -36.85
N GLU A 399 16.75 -17.75 -37.83
CA GLU A 399 18.01 -18.48 -37.63
C GLU A 399 19.23 -17.55 -37.51
N ALA A 400 19.28 -16.43 -38.25
CA ALA A 400 20.39 -15.47 -38.17
C ALA A 400 20.42 -14.67 -36.85
N GLN A 401 19.29 -14.57 -36.15
CA GLN A 401 19.23 -13.95 -34.82
C GLN A 401 19.73 -14.87 -33.70
N VAL A 402 19.83 -16.18 -33.93
CA VAL A 402 20.33 -17.13 -32.92
C VAL A 402 21.84 -17.05 -32.79
N GLU A 403 22.57 -16.91 -33.90
CA GLU A 403 24.03 -16.75 -33.90
C GLU A 403 24.49 -15.40 -33.33
N ALA A 404 23.83 -14.30 -33.69
CA ALA A 404 24.15 -12.98 -33.11
C ALA A 404 23.83 -12.88 -31.61
N ARG A 405 22.91 -13.72 -31.10
CA ARG A 405 22.56 -13.78 -29.67
C ARG A 405 23.48 -14.71 -28.90
N ALA A 406 24.07 -15.71 -29.54
CA ALA A 406 25.07 -16.58 -28.95
C ALA A 406 26.39 -15.85 -28.67
N GLU A 407 26.80 -14.90 -29.52
CA GLU A 407 27.96 -14.03 -29.25
C GLU A 407 27.67 -12.96 -28.17
N GLY A 408 26.40 -12.68 -27.88
CA GLY A 408 25.95 -11.82 -26.78
C GLY A 408 25.81 -12.53 -25.42
N LEU A 409 25.88 -13.87 -25.37
CA LEU A 409 25.76 -14.68 -24.14
C LEU A 409 26.94 -14.50 -23.16
N GLY A 410 27.96 -13.70 -23.53
CA GLY A 410 29.02 -13.26 -22.63
C GLY A 410 28.69 -12.02 -21.78
N LYS A 411 27.53 -11.36 -21.98
CA LYS A 411 27.09 -10.28 -21.10
C LYS A 411 26.20 -10.87 -20.00
N ARG A 412 26.75 -10.91 -18.77
CA ARG A 412 26.10 -11.36 -17.53
C ARG A 412 24.65 -10.89 -17.44
N ALA A 413 23.75 -11.74 -16.94
CA ALA A 413 22.36 -11.38 -16.73
C ALA A 413 22.26 -10.13 -15.84
N VAL A 414 21.42 -9.16 -16.24
CA VAL A 414 21.08 -7.98 -15.42
C VAL A 414 20.38 -8.52 -14.16
N GLY A 415 21.05 -8.49 -13.01
CA GLY A 415 20.69 -9.25 -11.80
C GLY A 415 21.87 -9.94 -11.11
N ASP A 416 22.95 -10.19 -11.86
CA ASP A 416 24.24 -10.73 -11.38
C ASP A 416 25.24 -9.60 -11.00
N GLU A 417 24.81 -8.34 -11.05
CA GLU A 417 25.65 -7.15 -10.82
C GLU A 417 25.51 -6.58 -9.40
N GLY A 418 25.00 -7.38 -8.45
CA GLY A 418 24.94 -6.95 -7.05
C GLY A 418 23.80 -5.98 -6.72
N GLU A 419 22.72 -6.00 -7.51
CA GLU A 419 21.49 -5.28 -7.20
C GLU A 419 20.89 -5.76 -5.87
N PRO A 420 20.27 -4.89 -5.06
CA PRO A 420 19.63 -5.30 -3.81
C PRO A 420 18.53 -6.33 -4.01
N VAL A 421 18.28 -7.22 -3.03
CA VAL A 421 17.26 -8.28 -3.13
C VAL A 421 15.85 -7.71 -3.35
N TRP A 422 15.52 -6.59 -2.70
CA TRP A 422 14.25 -5.89 -2.91
C TRP A 422 14.06 -5.36 -4.34
N ALA A 423 15.13 -5.26 -5.13
CA ALA A 423 15.10 -4.66 -6.46
C ALA A 423 14.53 -5.58 -7.55
N ALA A 424 14.22 -6.85 -7.23
CA ALA A 424 13.65 -7.81 -8.17
C ALA A 424 12.50 -7.26 -9.06
N PRO A 425 11.48 -6.54 -8.55
CA PRO A 425 10.40 -6.01 -9.37
C PRO A 425 10.81 -4.79 -10.23
N PHE A 426 11.98 -4.20 -9.99
CA PHE A 426 12.53 -3.14 -10.85
C PHE A 426 13.22 -3.72 -12.06
N VAL A 427 13.82 -4.90 -11.91
CA VAL A 427 14.48 -5.64 -13.00
C VAL A 427 13.43 -6.44 -13.79
N GLY A 428 12.64 -7.26 -13.09
CA GLY A 428 11.75 -8.25 -13.72
C GLY A 428 10.41 -7.72 -14.22
N LEU A 429 9.95 -6.56 -13.74
CA LEU A 429 8.61 -6.05 -14.05
C LEU A 429 8.64 -4.66 -14.70
N SER A 430 7.82 -4.48 -15.73
CA SER A 430 7.51 -3.16 -16.30
C SER A 430 6.54 -2.41 -15.40
N ALA A 431 6.73 -1.10 -15.21
CA ALA A 431 5.71 -0.22 -14.62
C ALA A 431 5.79 1.17 -15.28
N PRO A 432 4.69 1.96 -15.24
CA PRO A 432 4.63 3.25 -15.92
C PRO A 432 5.65 4.26 -15.34
N GLN A 433 6.11 5.22 -16.15
CA GLN A 433 7.16 6.17 -15.76
C GLN A 433 6.84 6.96 -14.47
N GLY A 434 5.57 7.30 -14.24
CA GLY A 434 5.10 8.03 -13.05
C GLY A 434 4.57 7.15 -11.92
N TRP A 435 4.96 5.86 -11.85
CA TRP A 435 4.40 4.89 -10.90
C TRP A 435 4.46 5.35 -9.44
N TRP A 436 5.50 6.09 -9.03
CA TRP A 436 5.68 6.54 -7.63
C TRP A 436 5.00 7.87 -7.28
N ALA A 437 4.63 8.67 -8.30
CA ALA A 437 4.01 9.98 -8.12
C ALA A 437 2.80 10.00 -7.15
N PRO A 438 1.90 8.99 -7.14
CA PRO A 438 0.73 8.97 -6.26
C PRO A 438 1.10 8.87 -4.78
N VAL A 439 2.09 8.04 -4.46
CA VAL A 439 2.60 7.87 -3.09
C VAL A 439 3.22 9.17 -2.60
N HIS A 440 4.06 9.78 -3.43
CA HIS A 440 4.67 11.07 -3.10
C HIS A 440 3.61 12.17 -2.91
N ALA A 441 2.62 12.27 -3.79
CA ALA A 441 1.54 13.25 -3.67
C ALA A 441 0.69 13.06 -2.41
N ALA A 442 0.48 11.81 -1.99
CA ALA A 442 -0.23 11.49 -0.75
C ALA A 442 0.53 11.96 0.48
N LEU A 443 1.84 11.70 0.52
CA LEU A 443 2.71 12.16 1.58
C LEU A 443 2.68 13.69 1.69
N LEU A 444 2.86 14.41 0.58
CA LEU A 444 2.79 15.87 0.56
C LEU A 444 1.46 16.39 1.11
N ARG A 445 0.34 15.75 0.75
CA ARG A 445 -0.98 16.13 1.25
C ARG A 445 -1.11 15.90 2.75
N TYR A 446 -0.64 14.76 3.25
CA TYR A 446 -0.61 14.45 4.68
C TYR A 446 0.22 15.47 5.47
N LEU A 447 1.39 15.83 4.95
CA LEU A 447 2.30 16.81 5.54
C LEU A 447 1.89 18.28 5.33
N HIS A 448 0.77 18.52 4.63
CA HIS A 448 0.28 19.85 4.26
C HIS A 448 1.31 20.68 3.46
N LEU A 449 2.13 20.00 2.67
CA LEU A 449 3.10 20.62 1.77
C LEU A 449 2.48 20.88 0.39
N PRO A 450 2.85 22.00 -0.27
CA PRO A 450 2.35 22.28 -1.59
C PRO A 450 2.87 21.25 -2.61
N ASN A 451 1.97 20.76 -3.47
CA ASN A 451 2.36 19.96 -4.62
C ASN A 451 2.80 20.93 -5.74
N ASP A 452 4.02 21.45 -5.61
CA ASP A 452 4.57 22.46 -6.52
C ASP A 452 4.87 21.85 -7.90
N SER A 453 3.85 21.62 -8.73
CA SER A 453 4.08 21.44 -10.17
C SER A 453 4.51 22.79 -10.75
N PRO A 454 5.67 22.91 -11.42
CA PRO A 454 6.21 24.18 -11.91
C PRO A 454 5.35 24.86 -13.01
N SER A 455 4.16 24.34 -13.30
CA SER A 455 3.18 24.85 -14.27
C SER A 455 1.88 25.39 -13.65
N ALA A 456 1.69 25.35 -12.33
CA ALA A 456 0.55 26.03 -11.72
C ALA A 456 0.86 27.53 -11.61
N THR A 457 0.74 28.24 -12.74
CA THR A 457 0.51 29.69 -12.71
C THR A 457 -0.65 29.93 -11.77
N SER A 458 -0.36 30.54 -10.63
CA SER A 458 -1.33 31.17 -9.75
C SER A 458 -2.09 32.23 -10.56
N GLY A 459 -3.19 31.81 -11.15
CA GLY A 459 -4.18 32.71 -11.73
C GLY A 459 -4.97 33.37 -10.61
N ALA A 460 -4.34 34.31 -9.89
CA ALA A 460 -5.00 35.38 -9.13
C ALA A 460 -3.91 36.25 -8.48
N GLY A 461 -3.75 37.48 -8.98
CA GLY A 461 -2.97 38.53 -8.29
C GLY A 461 -1.62 38.92 -8.90
N GLY A 462 -1.52 39.02 -10.23
CA GLY A 462 -0.39 39.71 -10.86
C GLY A 462 -0.51 41.22 -10.67
N GLY A 463 0.07 41.76 -9.59
CA GLY A 463 0.27 43.20 -9.41
C GLY A 463 1.16 43.77 -10.51
N PHE A 464 0.83 44.98 -10.95
CA PHE A 464 1.41 45.72 -12.09
C PHE A 464 2.90 46.10 -11.95
N TRP A 465 3.58 45.68 -10.89
CA TRP A 465 5.02 45.85 -10.70
C TRP A 465 5.71 44.48 -10.73
N GLY A 466 6.45 44.22 -11.82
CA GLY A 466 7.17 42.98 -12.02
C GLY A 466 8.26 42.76 -10.98
N GLY A 467 7.94 41.99 -9.94
CA GLY A 467 8.94 41.40 -9.04
C GLY A 467 9.72 40.33 -9.79
N ALA A 468 11.05 40.39 -9.74
CA ALA A 468 11.92 39.33 -10.21
C ALA A 468 11.48 38.00 -9.55
N LYS A 469 11.38 36.92 -10.32
CA LYS A 469 11.17 35.58 -9.76
C LYS A 469 12.36 35.27 -8.85
N GLU A 470 12.16 35.30 -7.54
CA GLU A 470 13.18 34.87 -6.59
C GLU A 470 13.54 33.42 -6.88
N LYS A 471 14.85 33.16 -7.07
CA LYS A 471 15.37 31.81 -7.22
C LYS A 471 15.11 31.04 -5.94
N ARG A 472 14.49 29.87 -6.04
CA ARG A 472 14.25 28.99 -4.90
C ARG A 472 15.60 28.42 -4.46
N LYS A 473 15.99 28.78 -3.24
CA LYS A 473 17.25 28.31 -2.66
C LYS A 473 17.16 26.82 -2.34
N PRO A 474 18.26 26.05 -2.52
CA PRO A 474 18.29 24.63 -2.19
C PRO A 474 18.05 24.35 -0.71
N VAL A 475 17.38 23.24 -0.42
CA VAL A 475 17.14 22.74 0.94
C VAL A 475 18.04 21.54 1.19
N VAL A 476 18.76 21.54 2.32
CA VAL A 476 19.62 20.42 2.73
C VAL A 476 19.00 19.71 3.92
N THR A 477 18.92 18.38 3.85
CA THR A 477 18.52 17.53 4.98
C THR A 477 19.67 16.59 5.33
N TYR A 478 20.22 16.75 6.53
CA TYR A 478 21.24 15.87 7.08
C TYR A 478 20.63 14.90 8.09
N VAL A 479 20.81 13.60 7.86
CA VAL A 479 20.39 12.55 8.80
C VAL A 479 21.51 12.26 9.80
N SER A 480 21.28 12.66 11.05
CA SER A 480 22.17 12.40 12.18
C SER A 480 21.79 11.08 12.87
N MET A 481 22.81 10.25 13.12
CA MET A 481 22.70 9.02 13.91
C MET A 481 23.34 9.17 15.30
N GLN A 482 23.65 10.40 15.73
CA GLN A 482 24.37 10.63 16.99
C GLN A 482 23.55 10.31 18.23
N ASP A 483 22.26 10.67 18.21
CA ASP A 483 21.32 10.44 19.30
C ASP A 483 20.64 9.06 19.24
N GLU A 484 20.94 8.28 18.20
CA GLU A 484 20.38 6.94 18.04
C GLU A 484 21.12 5.92 18.94
N PRO A 485 20.39 4.91 19.45
CA PRO A 485 20.98 3.85 20.25
C PRO A 485 22.22 3.23 19.60
N ARG A 486 23.15 2.73 20.42
CA ARG A 486 24.24 1.88 19.90
C ARG A 486 23.63 0.62 19.28
N GLY A 487 24.12 0.22 18.12
CA GLY A 487 23.62 -0.85 17.28
C GLY A 487 22.61 -0.40 16.22
N ALA A 488 22.16 0.86 16.25
CA ALA A 488 21.16 1.36 15.30
C ALA A 488 21.72 1.64 13.89
N GLY A 489 23.05 1.69 13.74
CA GLY A 489 23.69 1.85 12.44
C GLY A 489 24.93 2.75 12.45
N ALA A 490 25.43 3.01 11.25
CA ALA A 490 26.63 3.79 11.03
C ALA A 490 26.46 5.25 11.49
N ARG A 491 27.53 5.84 12.04
CA ARG A 491 27.52 7.21 12.56
C ARG A 491 28.83 7.93 12.25
N LEU A 492 28.79 9.25 12.10
CA LEU A 492 30.01 10.05 11.94
C LEU A 492 30.79 10.12 13.25
N ALA A 493 32.09 10.42 13.20
CA ALA A 493 32.82 10.80 14.40
C ALA A 493 32.20 12.07 15.01
N HIS A 494 32.18 12.17 16.34
CA HIS A 494 31.53 13.28 17.05
C HIS A 494 32.06 14.65 16.61
N GLU A 495 33.39 14.79 16.49
CA GLU A 495 34.00 16.05 16.05
C GLU A 495 33.65 16.43 14.61
N GLU A 496 33.56 15.44 13.71
CA GLU A 496 33.21 15.64 12.30
C GLU A 496 31.73 16.01 12.16
N HIS A 497 30.86 15.37 12.95
CA HIS A 497 29.45 15.71 13.04
C HIS A 497 29.23 17.17 13.46
N GLU A 498 29.84 17.60 14.57
CA GLU A 498 29.72 18.97 15.07
C GLU A 498 30.20 19.98 14.02
N LYS A 499 31.36 19.72 13.41
CA LYS A 499 31.91 20.57 12.33
C LYS A 499 30.96 20.64 11.13
N LEU A 500 30.37 19.51 10.72
CA LEU A 500 29.44 19.45 9.58
C LEU A 500 28.17 20.26 9.87
N VAL A 501 27.56 20.08 11.04
CA VAL A 501 26.35 20.83 11.43
C VAL A 501 26.63 22.33 11.46
N LEU A 502 27.73 22.76 12.09
CA LEU A 502 28.14 24.16 12.12
C LEU A 502 28.40 24.73 10.71
N GLY A 503 29.04 23.95 9.85
CA GLY A 503 29.31 24.30 8.46
C GLY A 503 28.04 24.48 7.61
N LEU A 504 27.09 23.55 7.71
CA LEU A 504 25.80 23.65 7.01
C LEU A 504 25.01 24.87 7.49
N ARG A 505 24.93 25.11 8.80
CA ARG A 505 24.30 26.31 9.38
C ARG A 505 24.99 27.61 8.97
N ARG A 506 26.30 27.58 8.73
CA ARG A 506 27.03 28.72 8.16
C ARG A 506 26.61 28.97 6.71
N LEU A 507 26.51 27.92 5.87
CA LEU A 507 26.04 28.06 4.47
C LEU A 507 24.59 28.59 4.38
N GLU A 508 23.74 28.21 5.34
CA GLU A 508 22.39 28.77 5.51
C GLU A 508 22.44 30.27 5.82
N ARG A 509 23.25 30.70 6.80
CA ARG A 509 23.42 32.13 7.14
C ARG A 509 24.06 32.96 6.01
N GLU A 510 24.97 32.37 5.25
CA GLU A 510 25.57 33.00 4.05
C GLU A 510 24.55 33.10 2.89
N GLY A 511 23.38 32.49 3.02
CA GLY A 511 22.31 32.51 2.02
C GLY A 511 22.58 31.62 0.81
N VAL A 512 23.58 30.75 0.88
CA VAL A 512 23.87 29.71 -0.13
C VAL A 512 22.76 28.66 -0.11
N LEU A 513 22.34 28.27 1.09
CA LEU A 513 21.21 27.36 1.33
C LEU A 513 19.98 28.15 1.78
N GLY A 514 18.80 27.63 1.45
CA GLY A 514 17.53 28.20 1.89
C GLY A 514 17.12 27.72 3.28
N GLU A 515 17.23 26.41 3.50
CA GLU A 515 16.92 25.75 4.77
C GLU A 515 17.89 24.60 5.00
N VAL A 516 18.28 24.40 6.26
CA VAL A 516 19.02 23.22 6.72
C VAL A 516 18.20 22.48 7.78
N HIS A 517 17.92 21.21 7.52
CA HIS A 517 17.25 20.31 8.45
C HIS A 517 18.24 19.27 8.95
N VAL A 518 18.35 19.13 10.28
CA VAL A 518 19.14 18.05 10.91
C VAL A 518 18.14 17.13 11.58
N VAL A 519 17.96 15.93 11.02
CA VAL A 519 16.92 14.98 11.44
C VAL A 519 17.57 13.73 12.01
N ARG A 520 16.92 13.10 12.99
CA ARG A 520 17.36 11.83 13.57
C ARG A 520 17.13 10.66 12.61
N GLY A 521 17.80 9.53 12.85
CA GLY A 521 17.63 8.29 12.08
C GLY A 521 16.19 7.77 11.99
N ASN A 522 15.97 6.80 11.10
CA ASN A 522 14.69 6.11 11.03
C ASN A 522 14.63 5.08 12.18
N GLY A 523 13.81 5.36 13.19
CA GLY A 523 13.58 4.51 14.36
C GLY A 523 12.13 4.65 14.84
N SER A 524 11.83 4.19 16.05
CA SER A 524 10.54 4.41 16.72
C SER A 524 10.40 5.85 17.23
N VAL A 525 10.71 6.83 16.38
CA VAL A 525 10.54 8.25 16.66
C VAL A 525 9.07 8.56 16.91
N SER A 526 8.81 9.61 17.69
CA SER A 526 7.43 10.00 17.95
C SER A 526 6.72 10.48 16.68
N ALA A 527 5.39 10.44 16.68
CA ALA A 527 4.60 10.91 15.55
C ALA A 527 4.97 12.34 15.08
N PRO A 528 5.17 13.33 15.98
CA PRO A 528 5.58 14.68 15.57
C PRO A 528 6.98 14.73 14.93
N GLU A 529 7.96 14.02 15.51
CA GLU A 529 9.32 13.95 14.97
C GLU A 529 9.35 13.27 13.60
N TRP A 530 8.54 12.23 13.42
CA TRP A 530 8.39 11.58 12.12
C TRP A 530 7.81 12.54 11.06
N VAL A 531 6.79 13.34 11.42
CA VAL A 531 6.21 14.34 10.53
C VAL A 531 7.24 15.40 10.13
N GLU A 532 8.03 15.90 11.08
CA GLU A 532 9.12 16.85 10.80
C GLU A 532 10.16 16.24 9.85
N ARG A 533 10.61 15.01 10.16
CA ARG A 533 11.57 14.27 9.33
C ARG A 533 11.06 14.11 7.90
N MET A 534 9.87 13.55 7.70
CA MET A 534 9.31 13.36 6.35
C MET A 534 9.08 14.70 5.64
N GLY A 535 8.72 15.75 6.37
CA GLY A 535 8.64 17.12 5.86
C GLY A 535 9.97 17.63 5.32
N ALA A 536 11.08 17.35 6.02
CA ALA A 536 12.42 17.70 5.57
C ALA A 536 12.79 16.93 4.29
N PHE A 537 12.61 15.61 4.25
CA PHE A 537 12.88 14.78 3.06
C PHE A 537 12.09 15.23 1.82
N ALA A 538 10.79 15.49 1.99
CA ALA A 538 9.93 15.91 0.88
C ALA A 538 10.30 17.28 0.29
N LYS A 539 10.93 18.16 1.09
CA LYS A 539 11.43 19.47 0.65
C LYS A 539 12.88 19.42 0.13
N ALA A 540 13.63 18.39 0.50
CA ALA A 540 15.07 18.34 0.30
C ALA A 540 15.47 18.39 -1.18
N THR A 541 16.46 19.22 -1.47
CA THR A 541 17.20 19.23 -2.73
C THR A 541 18.45 18.36 -2.64
N ILE A 542 19.06 18.31 -1.45
CA ILE A 542 20.18 17.43 -1.12
C ILE A 542 19.85 16.74 0.21
N VAL A 543 19.81 15.41 0.22
CA VAL A 543 19.83 14.63 1.46
C VAL A 543 21.25 14.11 1.66
N MET A 544 21.73 14.09 2.90
CA MET A 544 23.02 13.49 3.23
C MET A 544 23.02 12.76 4.56
N GLY A 545 23.92 11.79 4.72
CA GLY A 545 24.13 11.10 5.99
C GLY A 545 25.01 9.86 5.88
N PRO A 546 25.34 9.23 7.02
CA PRO A 546 26.03 7.94 7.02
C PRO A 546 25.19 6.88 6.28
N TYR A 547 25.84 5.92 5.66
CA TYR A 547 25.21 4.83 4.91
C TYR A 547 24.32 3.95 5.79
N GLY A 548 23.24 3.41 5.22
CA GLY A 548 22.30 2.51 5.91
C GLY A 548 20.83 2.88 5.78
N HIS A 549 19.95 2.08 6.40
CA HIS A 549 18.49 2.16 6.26
C HIS A 549 17.89 3.53 6.66
N GLN A 550 18.59 4.31 7.49
CA GLN A 550 18.20 5.67 7.86
C GLN A 550 18.14 6.64 6.67
N LEU A 551 18.71 6.31 5.51
CA LEU A 551 18.63 7.12 4.30
C LEU A 551 17.52 6.66 3.34
N ALA A 552 16.78 5.58 3.65
CA ALA A 552 15.78 5.02 2.75
C ALA A 552 14.63 5.99 2.44
N ASP A 553 14.31 6.92 3.34
CA ASP A 553 13.29 7.96 3.12
C ASP A 553 13.66 8.94 1.98
N SER A 554 14.87 8.86 1.43
CA SER A 554 15.29 9.63 0.24
C SER A 554 14.42 9.35 -0.99
N VAL A 555 13.73 8.21 -1.03
CA VAL A 555 12.74 7.90 -2.09
C VAL A 555 11.54 8.86 -2.08
N PHE A 556 11.33 9.61 -1.01
CA PHE A 556 10.30 10.63 -0.89
C PHE A 556 10.78 12.04 -1.21
N MET A 557 12.03 12.21 -1.63
CA MET A 557 12.48 13.45 -2.24
C MET A 557 11.72 13.69 -3.56
N ARG A 558 11.71 14.95 -3.99
CA ARG A 558 11.05 15.37 -5.23
C ARG A 558 11.69 14.73 -6.47
N SER A 559 11.12 13.63 -6.94
CA SER A 559 11.57 12.95 -8.16
C SER A 559 11.13 13.67 -9.44
N PRO A 560 12.01 13.82 -10.46
CA PRO A 560 11.61 14.29 -11.80
C PRO A 560 10.53 13.41 -12.45
N LEU A 561 10.46 12.11 -12.10
CA LEU A 561 9.43 11.20 -12.61
C LEU A 561 8.03 11.56 -12.10
N ALA A 562 7.94 12.21 -10.94
CA ALA A 562 6.67 12.72 -10.41
C ALA A 562 6.15 13.97 -11.16
N GLU A 563 6.99 14.60 -12.00
CA GLU A 563 6.66 15.83 -12.72
C GLU A 563 6.15 15.62 -14.14
N VAL A 564 6.21 14.38 -14.66
CA VAL A 564 5.75 14.06 -16.02
C VAL A 564 4.23 14.21 -16.07
N GLN A 565 3.79 15.36 -16.60
CA GLN A 565 2.39 15.71 -16.78
C GLN A 565 1.68 14.70 -17.68
N VAL A 566 0.49 14.27 -17.26
CA VAL A 566 -0.55 13.77 -18.17
C VAL A 566 -0.80 14.87 -19.23
N PRO A 567 -0.62 14.59 -20.53
CA PRO A 567 -0.81 15.59 -21.57
C PRO A 567 -2.22 16.18 -21.45
N LYS A 568 -2.30 17.50 -21.25
CA LYS A 568 -3.58 18.22 -21.34
C LYS A 568 -4.03 18.14 -22.79
N ALA A 569 -5.01 17.28 -23.06
CA ALA A 569 -5.78 17.36 -24.30
C ALA A 569 -6.26 18.81 -24.44
N HIS A 570 -5.84 19.48 -25.51
CA HIS A 570 -6.19 20.87 -25.89
C HIS A 570 -5.28 22.01 -25.41
N GLN A 571 -3.95 21.82 -25.38
CA GLN A 571 -3.04 22.95 -25.57
C GLN A 571 -2.28 22.79 -26.89
N LYS A 572 -2.55 23.69 -27.84
CA LYS A 572 -1.70 23.87 -29.03
C LYS A 572 -0.26 24.04 -28.54
N GLN A 573 0.59 23.07 -28.88
CA GLN A 573 2.04 23.16 -28.69
C GLN A 573 2.54 24.43 -29.38
N LYS A 574 2.80 25.48 -28.60
CA LYS A 574 3.85 26.42 -28.95
C LYS A 574 5.12 25.80 -28.41
N GLU A 575 6.02 25.38 -29.30
CA GLU A 575 7.41 25.07 -28.95
C GLU A 575 7.99 26.27 -28.22
N LYS A 576 8.00 26.19 -26.90
CA LYS A 576 8.71 27.13 -26.04
C LYS A 576 10.01 26.42 -25.71
N ALA A 577 11.13 27.00 -26.15
CA ALA A 577 12.47 26.53 -25.87
C ALA A 577 12.58 26.08 -24.40
N ALA A 578 13.03 24.85 -24.19
CA ALA A 578 13.18 24.26 -22.87
C ALA A 578 14.06 25.17 -22.01
N THR A 579 13.45 25.84 -21.03
CA THR A 579 14.19 26.41 -19.90
C THR A 579 15.06 25.28 -19.33
N PRO A 580 16.36 25.48 -19.02
CA PRO A 580 17.15 24.43 -18.41
C PRO A 580 16.44 23.99 -17.13
N ALA A 581 15.93 22.75 -17.12
CA ALA A 581 15.32 22.17 -15.95
C ALA A 581 16.39 22.15 -14.85
N ALA A 582 16.04 22.60 -13.65
CA ALA A 582 16.91 22.44 -12.49
C ALA A 582 17.33 20.96 -12.38
N LEU A 583 18.60 20.72 -12.04
CA LEU A 583 19.09 19.35 -11.87
C LEU A 583 18.22 18.58 -10.87
N PRO A 584 18.05 17.26 -11.04
CA PRO A 584 17.32 16.44 -10.09
C PRO A 584 17.93 16.56 -8.69
N PRO A 585 17.17 16.32 -7.61
CA PRO A 585 17.75 16.34 -6.28
C PRO A 585 18.79 15.23 -6.12
N MET A 586 19.61 15.31 -5.07
CA MET A 586 20.75 14.42 -4.85
C MET A 586 20.73 13.78 -3.47
N LEU A 587 21.12 12.50 -3.40
CA LEU A 587 21.51 11.82 -2.16
C LEU A 587 23.04 11.75 -2.06
N MET A 588 23.59 12.23 -0.94
CA MET A 588 25.01 12.10 -0.57
C MET A 588 25.17 11.08 0.57
N GLU A 589 25.78 9.94 0.28
CA GLU A 589 25.90 8.84 1.26
C GLU A 589 27.35 8.66 1.73
N PHE A 590 27.56 8.64 3.04
CA PHE A 590 28.89 8.55 3.64
C PHE A 590 29.18 7.12 4.11
N PHE A 591 30.25 6.52 3.58
CA PHE A 591 30.64 5.15 3.88
C PHE A 591 32.00 5.08 4.59
N PRO A 592 32.22 4.09 5.47
CA PRO A 592 33.55 3.70 5.90
C PRO A 592 34.41 3.31 4.68
N PRO A 593 35.71 3.67 4.67
CA PRO A 593 36.60 3.23 3.60
C PRO A 593 36.60 1.70 3.44
N GLY A 594 36.39 1.22 2.22
CA GLY A 594 36.36 -0.21 1.91
C GLY A 594 35.00 -0.89 2.09
N THR A 595 33.94 -0.13 2.41
CA THR A 595 32.56 -0.61 2.51
C THR A 595 31.69 0.05 1.45
N PHE A 596 30.94 -0.72 0.68
CA PHE A 596 29.96 -0.19 -0.25
C PHE A 596 28.81 -1.18 -0.46
N VAL A 597 27.58 -0.66 -0.30
CA VAL A 597 26.32 -1.36 -0.59
C VAL A 597 25.48 -0.51 -1.53
N ARG A 598 24.59 -1.15 -2.30
CA ARG A 598 23.89 -0.50 -3.43
C ARG A 598 22.45 -0.10 -3.13
N ASP A 599 21.93 -0.36 -1.94
CA ASP A 599 20.52 -0.15 -1.61
C ASP A 599 20.03 1.27 -1.91
N GLN A 600 20.61 2.27 -1.27
CA GLN A 600 20.22 3.67 -1.41
C GLN A 600 20.46 4.14 -2.84
N GLN A 601 21.63 3.82 -3.39
CA GLN A 601 22.04 4.12 -4.77
C GLN A 601 21.00 3.63 -5.79
N TYR A 602 20.58 2.38 -5.68
CA TYR A 602 19.59 1.79 -6.58
C TYR A 602 18.21 2.43 -6.40
N ALA A 603 17.80 2.68 -5.15
CA ALA A 603 16.49 3.24 -4.83
C ALA A 603 16.30 4.65 -5.41
N VAL A 604 17.30 5.52 -5.23
CA VAL A 604 17.24 6.90 -5.72
C VAL A 604 17.35 6.95 -7.24
N GLN A 605 18.18 6.09 -7.86
CA GLN A 605 18.26 6.01 -9.31
C GLN A 605 16.98 5.52 -9.98
N ALA A 606 16.28 4.56 -9.37
CA ALA A 606 14.97 4.10 -9.85
C ALA A 606 13.94 5.24 -9.93
N LEU A 607 14.16 6.30 -9.15
CA LEU A 607 13.36 7.52 -9.12
C LEU A 607 14.03 8.73 -9.80
N LYS A 608 15.12 8.54 -10.56
CA LYS A 608 15.86 9.62 -11.24
C LYS A 608 16.32 10.73 -10.29
N ILE A 609 16.69 10.35 -9.08
CA ILE A 609 17.38 11.19 -8.11
C ILE A 609 18.88 10.91 -8.27
N ASP A 610 19.71 11.95 -8.24
CA ASP A 610 21.16 11.83 -8.36
C ASP A 610 21.77 11.18 -7.12
N TYR A 611 22.90 10.49 -7.30
CA TYR A 611 23.60 9.79 -6.23
C TYR A 611 25.08 10.18 -6.20
N LEU A 612 25.58 10.43 -4.99
CA LEU A 612 26.99 10.65 -4.70
C LEU A 612 27.36 9.87 -3.44
N GLY A 613 28.22 8.87 -3.55
CA GLY A 613 28.76 8.19 -2.39
C GLY A 613 30.17 8.69 -2.05
N TRP A 614 30.54 8.57 -0.78
CA TRP A 614 31.73 9.18 -0.22
C TRP A 614 32.54 8.21 0.64
N TRP A 615 33.86 8.17 0.39
CA TRP A 615 34.88 7.44 1.15
C TRP A 615 36.01 8.39 1.55
N ALA A 616 36.01 8.91 2.78
CA ALA A 616 37.01 9.86 3.25
C ALA A 616 37.19 11.07 2.31
N GLU A 617 38.17 11.03 1.39
CA GLU A 617 38.42 12.08 0.38
C GLU A 617 37.92 11.72 -1.03
N ARG A 618 37.53 10.46 -1.26
CA ARG A 618 37.11 9.96 -2.57
C ARG A 618 35.60 10.01 -2.69
N THR A 619 35.12 10.38 -3.86
CA THR A 619 33.70 10.32 -4.21
C THR A 619 33.48 9.37 -5.36
N PHE A 620 32.26 8.83 -5.44
CA PHE A 620 31.83 8.00 -6.54
C PHE A 620 30.40 8.37 -6.93
N THR A 621 30.14 8.34 -8.23
CA THR A 621 28.81 8.53 -8.81
C THR A 621 28.30 7.21 -9.32
N SER A 622 27.05 7.21 -9.76
CA SER A 622 26.38 6.15 -10.53
C SER A 622 27.25 5.45 -11.58
N ASP A 623 28.16 6.18 -12.22
CA ASP A 623 28.98 5.70 -13.35
C ASP A 623 30.31 5.08 -12.91
N ASN A 624 30.68 5.22 -11.63
CA ASN A 624 31.97 4.80 -11.09
C ASN A 624 31.82 4.25 -9.66
N LEU A 625 30.92 3.28 -9.49
CA LEU A 625 30.66 2.66 -8.19
C LEU A 625 31.79 1.69 -7.80
N PRO A 626 32.19 1.64 -6.51
CA PRO A 626 33.12 0.63 -6.02
C PRO A 626 32.56 -0.80 -6.11
N GLU A 627 33.43 -1.79 -5.93
CA GLU A 627 32.99 -3.18 -5.72
C GLU A 627 32.20 -3.30 -4.41
N LEU A 628 31.22 -4.21 -4.41
CA LEU A 628 30.41 -4.49 -3.23
C LEU A 628 31.29 -5.04 -2.11
N SER A 629 31.14 -4.44 -0.92
CA SER A 629 31.84 -4.86 0.29
C SER A 629 31.00 -4.50 1.50
N TYR A 630 30.77 -5.48 2.36
CA TYR A 630 29.89 -5.34 3.53
C TYR A 630 30.72 -5.13 4.79
N ASP A 631 30.31 -4.18 5.63
CA ASP A 631 30.90 -4.00 6.95
C ASP A 631 30.21 -4.94 7.94
N SER A 632 30.99 -5.79 8.60
CA SER A 632 30.47 -6.72 9.61
C SER A 632 30.29 -6.07 11.00
N ARG A 633 30.66 -4.80 11.17
CA ARG A 633 30.57 -4.09 12.46
C ARG A 633 29.17 -3.56 12.69
N THR A 634 28.74 -3.59 13.96
CA THR A 634 27.39 -3.18 14.40
C THR A 634 27.19 -1.67 14.55
N ASP A 635 28.26 -0.86 14.56
CA ASP A 635 28.21 0.61 14.58
C ASP A 635 29.50 1.19 13.96
N PRO A 636 29.68 1.09 12.64
CA PRO A 636 30.89 1.61 12.05
C PRO A 636 30.92 3.14 12.14
N VAL A 637 32.02 3.65 12.69
CA VAL A 637 32.32 5.08 12.65
C VAL A 637 32.76 5.43 11.23
N VAL A 638 32.07 6.39 10.62
CA VAL A 638 32.29 6.85 9.26
C VAL A 638 33.14 8.12 9.29
N PRO A 639 34.41 8.07 8.86
CA PRO A 639 35.25 9.26 8.76
C PRO A 639 34.91 10.07 7.50
N ILE A 640 34.84 11.40 7.63
CA ILE A 640 34.62 12.31 6.50
C ILE A 640 35.54 13.53 6.53
N ASP A 641 35.98 13.99 5.35
CA ASP A 641 36.53 15.34 5.19
C ASP A 641 35.37 16.35 5.11
N VAL A 642 35.05 16.96 6.24
CA VAL A 642 33.96 17.94 6.38
C VAL A 642 34.14 19.13 5.45
N ASP A 643 35.36 19.63 5.25
CA ASP A 643 35.62 20.79 4.41
C ASP A 643 35.39 20.44 2.93
N ALA A 644 35.78 19.24 2.50
CA ALA A 644 35.46 18.74 1.17
C ALA A 644 33.94 18.60 0.96
N VAL A 645 33.22 18.01 1.93
CA VAL A 645 31.76 17.88 1.87
C VAL A 645 31.09 19.25 1.75
N LEU A 646 31.46 20.22 2.58
CA LEU A 646 30.87 21.57 2.55
C LEU A 646 31.15 22.33 1.24
N ARG A 647 32.35 22.15 0.65
CA ARG A 647 32.67 22.68 -0.68
C ARG A 647 31.76 22.09 -1.74
N THR A 648 31.59 20.77 -1.76
CA THR A 648 30.71 20.09 -2.72
C THR A 648 29.26 20.49 -2.51
N VAL A 649 28.77 20.62 -1.28
CA VAL A 649 27.41 21.11 -1.00
C VAL A 649 27.20 22.50 -1.59
N ARG A 650 28.16 23.42 -1.43
CA ARG A 650 28.08 24.76 -2.03
C ARG A 650 28.01 24.71 -3.55
N GLU A 651 28.82 23.88 -4.19
CA GLU A 651 28.83 23.69 -5.64
C GLU A 651 27.50 23.10 -6.14
N GLU A 652 27.02 22.02 -5.52
CA GLU A 652 25.77 21.36 -5.91
C GLU A 652 24.53 22.22 -5.64
N ALA A 653 24.54 22.98 -4.54
CA ALA A 653 23.50 23.95 -4.24
C ALA A 653 23.41 25.01 -5.36
N ALA A 654 24.54 25.55 -5.80
CA ALA A 654 24.55 26.54 -6.89
C ALA A 654 24.00 25.94 -8.20
N ARG A 655 24.29 24.66 -8.49
CA ARG A 655 23.78 23.97 -9.70
C ARG A 655 22.28 23.64 -9.64
N ARG A 656 21.71 23.46 -8.44
CA ARG A 656 20.31 23.07 -8.21
C ARG A 656 19.40 24.22 -7.80
N ALA A 657 19.91 25.44 -7.65
CA ALA A 657 19.10 26.62 -7.39
C ALA A 657 18.23 26.95 -8.62
N ALA A 658 16.91 26.94 -8.45
CA ALA A 658 15.92 27.07 -9.53
C ALA A 658 15.34 28.49 -9.63
#